data_AF-A0A3Q2PER7-F1
#
_entry.id   AF-A0A3Q2PER7-F1
#
_cell.length_a   1.000
_cell.length_b   1.000
_cell.length_c   1.000
_cell.angle_alpha   90.00
_cell.angle_beta   90.00
_cell.angle_gamma   90.00
#
_symmetry.space_group_name_H-M   'P 1'
#
loop_
_entity.id
_entity.type
_entity.pdbx_description
1 polymer ?
#
loop_
_entity_poly.entity_id
_entity_poly.type
_entity_poly.pdbx_seq_one_letter_code
_entity_poly.pdbx_strand_id
1 'polypeptide(L)'
;MLIRAKTGTSLTSMKIPGRNSIIGDKYRWPTTVPYYLEDSLDMNAKGVILKAFDQYRLKTCIDFTQWNGEENYISVFKGSGCYSSVGNRRVGKQELSIGKNCDRLGTVEHEFLHALGFWHEQSRADRDDYVKIIWEQIEPGKEHNFKTYDDTVSSALGVPYDYGSVMHYSKTAFNINSKPTIVTKIPQFMDVIGQRMGFSGSDLTKLNLLYNCTKSSTFVDSCDFEEENICGMIQNSDTAMWEQRGSVTGGPQTDFTNMGQCKGKGYFMHFSTKSVEAGGSASLESRWLYPKAGAQCLQFFLHNTGAADDVLNIWVKEYDPDSPSGKLKLFKSISGGVMGSWELHNVNLNVTQKARVVFEGVRGKSPSHGGFSIDDINLSSTQCPQHIWHIRNMTNLLATTPVGRKLYSPRFLSPSGYSFQVGVYLNGVSSHPGYMATYLHLTSGPNDHSLKWPCPWQQATIALMDQQSDIRQQMNMHRMVTTDPNKMSSDGTEYYWDNPRNVGSKVTMSDGTSYYRGPGYGTSTFITHSRLMSRKFIKGDDAFFLLSLEDISGLLVPHPLPQSAARSSIRAENQPAPQEAASEVAVAVGACVAVAMMIIAMMVGTVWRLRRRRGQHGSSDSMVVQDTPGFTGSEHPTSNLASPTATP
;
A
#
# COMPACT_ATOMS: atom_id res chain seq x y z
N MET A 1 10.80 57.74 -2.54
CA MET A 1 9.74 57.87 -3.56
C MET A 1 8.81 56.68 -3.40
N LEU A 2 7.71 56.84 -2.65
CA LEU A 2 6.71 55.79 -2.44
C LEU A 2 5.86 55.66 -3.70
N ILE A 3 5.78 54.45 -4.27
CA ILE A 3 4.76 54.13 -5.27
C ILE A 3 3.77 53.15 -4.63
N ARG A 4 2.58 53.67 -4.33
CA ARG A 4 1.36 52.92 -4.01
C ARG A 4 0.94 52.10 -5.23
N ALA A 5 0.94 50.77 -5.12
CA ALA A 5 0.20 49.92 -6.05
C ALA A 5 -1.22 49.71 -5.51
N LYS A 6 -2.21 50.08 -6.33
CA LYS A 6 -3.64 49.97 -6.06
C LYS A 6 -4.06 48.50 -5.96
N THR A 7 -4.68 48.15 -4.85
CA THR A 7 -5.53 46.98 -4.66
C THR A 7 -6.77 47.08 -5.55
N GLY A 8 -7.09 46.04 -6.32
CA GLY A 8 -8.38 45.99 -7.03
C GLY A 8 -8.44 45.02 -8.19
N THR A 9 -8.26 43.72 -7.93
CA THR A 9 -8.82 42.69 -8.82
C THR A 9 -9.35 41.56 -7.95
N SER A 10 -10.67 41.43 -7.98
CA SER A 10 -11.42 40.33 -7.38
C SER A 10 -10.88 39.01 -7.94
N LEU A 11 -10.17 38.26 -7.11
CA LEU A 11 -9.94 36.83 -7.32
C LEU A 11 -11.31 36.15 -7.16
N THR A 12 -12.05 36.03 -8.26
CA THR A 12 -13.06 34.98 -8.38
C THR A 12 -12.32 33.67 -8.20
N SER A 13 -12.47 33.09 -7.00
CA SER A 13 -12.14 31.69 -6.73
C SER A 13 -12.72 30.85 -7.85
N MET A 14 -11.85 30.33 -8.71
CA MET A 14 -12.18 29.25 -9.63
C MET A 14 -12.53 28.06 -8.74
N LYS A 15 -13.82 27.83 -8.50
CA LYS A 15 -14.32 26.61 -7.86
C LYS A 15 -13.95 25.45 -8.79
N ILE A 16 -12.93 24.68 -8.42
CA ILE A 16 -12.59 23.41 -9.07
C ILE A 16 -13.43 22.33 -8.37
N PRO A 17 -14.52 21.81 -8.97
CA PRO A 17 -15.36 20.80 -8.33
C PRO A 17 -14.83 19.41 -8.69
N GLY A 18 -14.12 18.78 -7.76
CA GLY A 18 -13.87 17.33 -7.76
C GLY A 18 -14.57 16.67 -6.57
N ARG A 19 -14.90 15.37 -6.62
CA ARG A 19 -15.66 14.68 -5.53
C ARG A 19 -15.28 13.22 -5.22
N ASN A 20 -14.60 12.88 -4.11
CA ASN A 20 -14.32 11.46 -3.77
C ASN A 20 -14.49 11.00 -2.30
N SER A 21 -15.06 11.81 -1.41
CA SER A 21 -15.30 11.45 0.01
C SER A 21 -16.74 11.69 0.41
N ILE A 22 -17.35 10.78 1.17
CA ILE A 22 -18.75 10.90 1.63
C ILE A 22 -18.94 12.15 2.52
N ILE A 23 -19.95 12.95 2.19
CA ILE A 23 -20.30 14.16 2.95
C ILE A 23 -21.10 13.77 4.20
N GLY A 24 -20.72 14.37 5.34
CA GLY A 24 -21.45 14.28 6.61
C GLY A 24 -20.63 13.63 7.74
N ASP A 25 -20.47 14.36 8.84
CA ASP A 25 -19.69 13.93 10.01
C ASP A 25 -20.26 12.67 10.68
N LYS A 26 -21.56 12.40 10.49
CA LYS A 26 -22.21 11.17 10.95
C LYS A 26 -21.57 9.90 10.36
N TYR A 27 -20.93 9.97 9.20
CA TYR A 27 -20.26 8.84 8.55
C TYR A 27 -18.78 8.70 8.91
N ARG A 28 -18.25 9.53 9.82
CA ARG A 28 -16.87 9.43 10.27
C ARG A 28 -16.73 8.37 11.35
N TRP A 29 -15.65 7.60 11.25
CA TRP A 29 -15.17 6.81 12.38
C TRP A 29 -14.41 7.71 13.37
N PRO A 30 -14.25 7.30 14.64
CA PRO A 30 -13.17 7.84 15.47
C PRO A 30 -11.80 7.62 14.79
N THR A 31 -10.81 8.44 15.13
CA THR A 31 -9.44 8.29 14.60
C THR A 31 -8.81 6.96 15.01
N THR A 32 -9.24 6.36 16.12
CA THR A 32 -8.90 4.98 16.48
C THR A 32 -10.09 4.08 16.18
N VAL A 33 -10.02 3.32 15.09
CA VAL A 33 -11.12 2.50 14.59
C VAL A 33 -11.11 1.11 15.25
N PRO A 34 -12.18 0.70 15.94
CA PRO A 34 -12.30 -0.65 16.48
C PRO A 34 -12.45 -1.68 15.36
N TYR A 35 -11.67 -2.76 15.40
CA TYR A 35 -11.74 -3.86 14.43
C TYR A 35 -11.86 -5.23 15.10
N TYR A 36 -12.45 -6.17 14.39
CA TYR A 36 -12.49 -7.58 14.74
C TYR A 36 -12.08 -8.42 13.53
N LEU A 37 -11.14 -9.36 13.71
CA LEU A 37 -10.71 -10.28 12.65
C LEU A 37 -11.38 -11.64 12.85
N GLU A 38 -12.36 -11.94 12.01
CA GLU A 38 -13.12 -13.19 12.09
C GLU A 38 -12.25 -14.42 11.79
N ASP A 39 -12.60 -15.56 12.38
CA ASP A 39 -11.88 -16.83 12.18
C ASP A 39 -11.97 -17.37 10.76
N SER A 40 -12.96 -16.91 9.98
CA SER A 40 -13.08 -17.22 8.56
C SER A 40 -11.90 -16.72 7.71
N LEU A 41 -11.14 -15.74 8.19
CA LEU A 41 -9.99 -15.18 7.46
C LEU A 41 -8.84 -16.18 7.37
N ASP A 42 -8.24 -16.24 6.18
CA ASP A 42 -6.97 -16.93 5.99
C ASP A 42 -5.89 -16.30 6.88
N MET A 43 -5.00 -17.12 7.45
CA MET A 43 -3.90 -16.63 8.30
C MET A 43 -3.04 -15.57 7.59
N ASN A 44 -2.80 -15.75 6.29
CA ASN A 44 -2.09 -14.75 5.50
C ASN A 44 -2.84 -13.40 5.47
N ALA A 45 -4.16 -13.43 5.28
CA ALA A 45 -4.98 -12.24 5.26
C ALA A 45 -4.95 -11.50 6.61
N LYS A 46 -5.04 -12.21 7.74
CA LYS A 46 -4.92 -11.61 9.08
C LYS A 46 -3.63 -10.79 9.21
N GLY A 47 -2.48 -11.38 8.85
CA GLY A 47 -1.19 -10.67 8.89
C GLY A 47 -1.09 -9.51 7.89
N VAL A 48 -1.63 -9.65 6.67
CA VAL A 48 -1.68 -8.55 5.68
C VAL A 48 -2.53 -7.38 6.18
N ILE A 49 -3.65 -7.65 6.87
CA ILE A 49 -4.50 -6.61 7.45
C ILE A 49 -3.76 -5.83 8.53
N LEU A 50 -3.06 -6.51 9.43
CA LEU A 50 -2.24 -5.85 10.45
C LEU A 50 -1.12 -5.01 9.81
N LYS A 51 -0.50 -5.49 8.72
CA LYS A 51 0.49 -4.72 7.96
C LYS A 51 -0.12 -3.47 7.31
N ALA A 52 -1.37 -3.52 6.85
CA ALA A 52 -2.08 -2.36 6.33
C ALA A 52 -2.33 -1.33 7.45
N PHE A 53 -2.67 -1.77 8.66
CA PHE A 53 -2.82 -0.87 9.81
C PHE A 53 -1.51 -0.14 10.14
N ASP A 54 -0.36 -0.79 9.99
CA ASP A 54 0.93 -0.12 10.15
C ASP A 54 1.17 0.98 9.11
N GLN A 55 0.68 0.81 7.87
CA GLN A 55 0.75 1.85 6.85
C GLN A 55 -0.14 3.05 7.20
N TYR A 56 -1.37 2.81 7.69
CA TYR A 56 -2.22 3.88 8.21
C TYR A 56 -1.56 4.63 9.35
N ARG A 57 -1.00 3.91 10.34
CA ARG A 57 -0.31 4.52 11.49
C ARG A 57 0.91 5.34 11.06
N LEU A 58 1.64 4.89 10.06
CA LEU A 58 2.85 5.57 9.57
C LEU A 58 2.51 6.85 8.80
N LYS A 59 1.44 6.84 8.02
CA LYS A 59 1.15 7.88 7.01
C LYS A 59 0.00 8.82 7.38
N THR A 60 -0.75 8.49 8.43
CA THR A 60 -1.98 9.20 8.83
C THR A 60 -2.13 9.22 10.36
N CYS A 61 -3.10 10.00 10.86
CA CYS A 61 -3.51 9.95 12.26
C CYS A 61 -4.51 8.82 12.58
N ILE A 62 -4.91 8.03 11.59
CA ILE A 62 -5.82 6.90 11.78
C ILE A 62 -5.05 5.73 12.40
N ASP A 63 -5.62 5.18 13.46
CA ASP A 63 -5.15 4.01 14.17
C ASP A 63 -6.25 2.94 14.22
N PHE A 64 -5.88 1.72 14.55
CA PHE A 64 -6.76 0.57 14.64
C PHE A 64 -6.52 -0.14 15.96
N THR A 65 -7.60 -0.44 16.69
CA THR A 65 -7.54 -1.18 17.93
C THR A 65 -8.50 -2.37 17.89
N GLN A 66 -8.15 -3.46 18.58
CA GLN A 66 -9.06 -4.58 18.72
C GLN A 66 -10.35 -4.10 19.40
N TRP A 67 -11.49 -4.55 18.86
CA TRP A 67 -12.80 -4.23 19.39
C TRP A 67 -12.97 -4.75 20.82
N ASN A 68 -13.35 -3.86 21.73
CA ASN A 68 -13.52 -4.10 23.15
C ASN A 68 -14.92 -3.69 23.65
N GLY A 69 -15.92 -3.77 22.78
CA GLY A 69 -17.33 -3.52 23.11
C GLY A 69 -17.82 -2.13 22.72
N GLU A 70 -17.06 -1.40 21.91
CA GLU A 70 -17.53 -0.19 21.26
C GLU A 70 -18.79 -0.46 20.44
N GLU A 71 -19.71 0.51 20.41
CA GLU A 71 -21.02 0.35 19.76
C GLU A 71 -20.89 -0.03 18.28
N ASN A 72 -19.96 0.59 17.56
CA ASN A 72 -19.72 0.36 16.13
C ASN A 72 -18.27 -0.09 15.93
N TYR A 73 -18.08 -1.09 15.06
CA TYR A 73 -16.74 -1.64 14.74
C TYR A 73 -16.73 -2.26 13.35
N ILE A 74 -15.53 -2.41 12.77
CA ILE A 74 -15.34 -3.10 11.50
C ILE A 74 -15.06 -4.58 11.76
N SER A 75 -15.92 -5.45 11.25
CA SER A 75 -15.75 -6.90 11.30
C SER A 75 -15.21 -7.42 9.99
N VAL A 76 -13.93 -7.80 9.97
CA VAL A 76 -13.25 -8.26 8.77
C VAL A 76 -13.40 -9.77 8.65
N PHE A 77 -13.90 -10.24 7.52
CA PHE A 77 -14.23 -11.65 7.31
C PHE A 77 -13.90 -12.11 5.88
N LYS A 78 -13.90 -13.42 5.65
CA LYS A 78 -13.67 -14.00 4.33
C LYS A 78 -14.99 -14.20 3.58
N GLY A 79 -15.44 -13.17 2.87
CA GLY A 79 -16.60 -13.24 1.98
C GLY A 79 -16.23 -13.59 0.52
N SER A 80 -17.20 -13.40 -0.37
CA SER A 80 -17.01 -13.54 -1.81
C SER A 80 -16.48 -12.22 -2.41
N GLY A 81 -15.18 -12.18 -2.68
CA GLY A 81 -14.49 -11.00 -3.19
C GLY A 81 -14.02 -10.02 -2.11
N CYS A 82 -13.60 -8.84 -2.54
CA CYS A 82 -13.14 -7.75 -1.67
C CYS A 82 -14.16 -6.63 -1.74
N TYR A 83 -14.69 -6.19 -0.61
CA TYR A 83 -15.63 -5.07 -0.55
C TYR A 83 -15.78 -4.50 0.87
N SER A 84 -16.26 -3.27 0.92
CA SER A 84 -16.57 -2.56 2.16
C SER A 84 -17.70 -1.56 1.95
N SER A 85 -18.43 -1.24 3.02
CA SER A 85 -19.37 -0.11 3.02
C SER A 85 -18.62 1.22 3.05
N VAL A 86 -19.17 2.26 2.40
CA VAL A 86 -18.56 3.60 2.43
C VAL A 86 -18.96 4.39 3.68
N GLY A 87 -17.96 4.67 4.52
CA GLY A 87 -18.10 5.38 5.80
C GLY A 87 -18.62 4.50 6.94
N ASN A 88 -18.65 5.07 8.15
CA ASN A 88 -19.29 4.48 9.31
C ASN A 88 -20.82 4.50 9.13
N ARG A 89 -21.41 3.32 8.94
CA ARG A 89 -22.85 3.18 8.73
C ARG A 89 -23.66 3.23 10.02
N ARG A 90 -23.00 3.18 11.18
CA ARG A 90 -23.61 3.18 12.53
C ARG A 90 -24.62 2.04 12.73
N VAL A 91 -24.24 0.84 12.29
CA VAL A 91 -25.07 -0.38 12.32
C VAL A 91 -24.58 -1.41 13.35
N GLY A 92 -23.65 -1.03 14.22
CA GLY A 92 -22.96 -1.95 15.09
C GLY A 92 -21.83 -2.69 14.37
N LYS A 93 -22.05 -3.98 14.12
CA LYS A 93 -21.13 -4.82 13.33
C LYS A 93 -21.19 -4.40 11.86
N GLN A 94 -20.17 -3.69 11.38
CA GLN A 94 -20.03 -3.33 9.97
C GLN A 94 -19.08 -4.30 9.27
N GLU A 95 -19.59 -5.07 8.32
CA GLU A 95 -18.78 -6.09 7.62
C GLU A 95 -17.83 -5.48 6.57
N LEU A 96 -16.63 -6.05 6.49
CA LEU A 96 -15.63 -5.79 5.45
C LEU A 96 -15.07 -7.14 4.97
N SER A 97 -15.20 -7.41 3.68
CA SER A 97 -14.77 -8.70 3.11
C SER A 97 -13.35 -8.62 2.59
N ILE A 98 -12.46 -9.48 3.10
CA ILE A 98 -11.17 -9.82 2.50
C ILE A 98 -11.23 -11.29 2.09
N GLY A 99 -11.79 -11.52 0.90
CA GLY A 99 -11.98 -12.85 0.34
C GLY A 99 -10.72 -13.46 -0.29
N LYS A 100 -10.92 -14.53 -1.05
CA LYS A 100 -9.86 -15.19 -1.81
C LYS A 100 -9.16 -14.21 -2.77
N ASN A 101 -7.83 -14.20 -2.76
CA ASN A 101 -6.95 -13.31 -3.55
C ASN A 101 -7.00 -11.81 -3.17
N CYS A 102 -7.68 -11.45 -2.08
CA CYS A 102 -7.75 -10.08 -1.56
C CYS A 102 -6.64 -9.75 -0.55
N ASP A 103 -5.81 -10.74 -0.19
CA ASP A 103 -4.70 -10.66 0.77
C ASP A 103 -3.47 -9.96 0.17
N ARG A 104 -3.68 -8.73 -0.33
CA ARG A 104 -2.66 -7.82 -0.86
C ARG A 104 -2.74 -6.50 -0.11
N LEU A 105 -1.60 -5.92 0.24
CA LEU A 105 -1.53 -4.70 1.05
C LEU A 105 -2.40 -3.57 0.48
N GLY A 106 -2.19 -3.19 -0.79
CA GLY A 106 -2.99 -2.13 -1.43
C GLY A 106 -4.47 -2.48 -1.60
N THR A 107 -4.85 -3.76 -1.63
CA THR A 107 -6.28 -4.16 -1.63
C THR A 107 -6.90 -3.95 -0.25
N VAL A 108 -6.22 -4.34 0.83
CA VAL A 108 -6.74 -4.10 2.18
C VAL A 108 -6.82 -2.59 2.46
N GLU A 109 -5.79 -1.82 2.11
CA GLU A 109 -5.79 -0.36 2.23
C GLU A 109 -7.00 0.26 1.50
N HIS A 110 -7.31 -0.21 0.28
CA HIS A 110 -8.46 0.21 -0.51
C HIS A 110 -9.80 -0.05 0.20
N GLU A 111 -10.02 -1.25 0.73
CA GLU A 111 -11.27 -1.57 1.43
C GLU A 111 -11.43 -0.77 2.74
N PHE A 112 -10.34 -0.46 3.42
CA PHE A 112 -10.37 0.40 4.60
C PHE A 112 -10.58 1.88 4.24
N LEU A 113 -10.11 2.36 3.08
CA LEU A 113 -10.45 3.69 2.59
C LEU A 113 -11.94 3.81 2.30
N HIS A 114 -12.56 2.78 1.72
CA HIS A 114 -14.02 2.71 1.65
C HIS A 114 -14.64 2.85 3.04
N ALA A 115 -14.25 2.02 4.00
CA ALA A 115 -14.78 2.08 5.37
C ALA A 115 -14.62 3.47 6.01
N LEU A 116 -13.53 4.17 5.72
CA LEU A 116 -13.22 5.52 6.22
C LEU A 116 -13.98 6.63 5.48
N GLY A 117 -14.67 6.32 4.39
CA GLY A 117 -15.59 7.23 3.70
C GLY A 117 -15.21 7.62 2.29
N PHE A 118 -14.30 6.90 1.63
CA PHE A 118 -13.91 7.20 0.25
C PHE A 118 -14.67 6.36 -0.77
N TRP A 119 -15.10 6.99 -1.86
CA TRP A 119 -15.57 6.26 -3.03
C TRP A 119 -14.37 5.92 -3.94
N HIS A 120 -14.64 5.26 -5.06
CA HIS A 120 -13.61 5.06 -6.06
C HIS A 120 -13.24 6.37 -6.76
N GLU A 121 -11.96 6.54 -7.13
CA GLU A 121 -11.51 7.76 -7.82
C GLU A 121 -12.21 7.94 -9.18
N GLN A 122 -12.49 6.84 -9.91
CA GLN A 122 -13.27 6.93 -11.15
C GLN A 122 -14.77 7.19 -10.93
N SER A 123 -15.27 7.24 -9.69
CA SER A 123 -16.64 7.64 -9.37
C SER A 123 -16.78 9.14 -9.08
N ARG A 124 -15.68 9.90 -9.20
CA ARG A 124 -15.74 11.35 -9.07
C ARG A 124 -16.69 11.99 -10.07
N ALA A 125 -17.28 13.11 -9.68
CA ALA A 125 -18.19 13.87 -10.56
C ALA A 125 -17.51 14.44 -11.81
N ASP A 126 -16.24 14.82 -11.69
CA ASP A 126 -15.39 15.34 -12.77
C ASP A 126 -14.67 14.22 -13.54
N ARG A 127 -14.94 12.93 -13.25
CA ARG A 127 -14.15 11.82 -13.82
C ARG A 127 -14.20 11.76 -15.34
N ASP A 128 -15.31 12.18 -15.96
CA ASP A 128 -15.47 12.16 -17.42
C ASP A 128 -14.54 13.17 -18.12
N ASP A 129 -13.91 14.11 -17.40
CA ASP A 129 -12.86 15.00 -17.93
C ASP A 129 -11.49 14.32 -18.02
N TYR A 130 -11.30 13.18 -17.33
CA TYR A 130 -10.02 12.47 -17.21
C TYR A 130 -10.03 11.08 -17.85
N VAL A 131 -11.18 10.41 -17.83
CA VAL A 131 -11.37 9.05 -18.35
C VAL A 131 -12.65 8.93 -19.17
N LYS A 132 -12.69 7.96 -20.07
CA LYS A 132 -13.88 7.53 -20.79
C LYS A 132 -14.26 6.14 -20.27
N ILE A 133 -15.51 5.99 -19.84
CA ILE A 133 -16.10 4.69 -19.52
C ILE A 133 -16.63 4.07 -20.82
N ILE A 134 -16.21 2.84 -21.10
CA ILE A 134 -16.64 2.05 -22.26
C ILE A 134 -17.72 1.09 -21.79
N TRP A 135 -18.95 1.60 -21.69
CA TRP A 135 -20.09 0.91 -21.08
C TRP A 135 -20.38 -0.45 -21.72
N GLU A 136 -20.21 -0.55 -23.03
CA GLU A 136 -20.40 -1.77 -23.81
C GLU A 136 -19.40 -2.89 -23.52
N GLN A 137 -18.31 -2.59 -22.79
CA GLN A 137 -17.32 -3.58 -22.36
C GLN A 137 -17.49 -3.98 -20.90
N ILE A 138 -18.48 -3.44 -20.18
CA ILE A 138 -18.74 -3.79 -18.78
C ILE A 138 -19.61 -5.06 -18.72
N GLU A 139 -19.23 -6.00 -17.86
CA GLU A 139 -20.05 -7.18 -17.57
C GLU A 139 -21.49 -6.79 -17.18
N PRO A 140 -22.52 -7.41 -17.78
CA PRO A 140 -23.91 -7.09 -17.48
C PRO A 140 -24.22 -7.16 -15.98
N GLY A 141 -24.83 -6.10 -15.45
CA GLY A 141 -25.16 -5.96 -14.03
C GLY A 141 -24.05 -5.35 -13.17
N LYS A 142 -22.87 -5.04 -13.73
CA LYS A 142 -21.75 -4.38 -13.02
C LYS A 142 -21.66 -2.87 -13.29
N GLU A 143 -22.56 -2.30 -14.08
CA GLU A 143 -22.57 -0.88 -14.49
C GLU A 143 -22.67 0.08 -13.30
N HIS A 144 -23.33 -0.36 -12.21
CA HIS A 144 -23.46 0.43 -10.98
C HIS A 144 -22.11 0.81 -10.35
N ASN A 145 -21.05 0.01 -10.57
CA ASN A 145 -19.70 0.28 -10.05
C ASN A 145 -19.01 1.47 -10.76
N PHE A 146 -19.55 1.89 -11.90
CA PHE A 146 -19.04 2.98 -12.72
C PHE A 146 -19.94 4.22 -12.65
N LYS A 147 -20.93 4.27 -11.75
CA LYS A 147 -21.72 5.49 -11.56
C LYS A 147 -20.91 6.56 -10.85
N THR A 148 -21.17 7.82 -11.20
CA THR A 148 -20.64 9.00 -10.51
C THR A 148 -21.54 9.38 -9.34
N TYR A 149 -20.99 10.12 -8.37
CA TYR A 149 -21.74 10.68 -7.24
C TYR A 149 -21.78 12.22 -7.33
N ASP A 150 -22.93 12.82 -7.02
CA ASP A 150 -23.13 14.26 -7.16
C ASP A 150 -22.60 15.11 -5.97
N ASP A 151 -22.75 16.45 -6.06
CA ASP A 151 -22.26 17.47 -5.10
C ASP A 151 -22.84 17.29 -3.70
N THR A 152 -24.00 16.65 -3.60
CA THR A 152 -24.73 16.53 -2.35
C THR A 152 -24.21 15.36 -1.50
N VAL A 153 -23.46 14.44 -2.13
CA VAL A 153 -23.04 13.18 -1.51
C VAL A 153 -21.51 13.06 -1.38
N SER A 154 -20.73 13.75 -2.23
CA SER A 154 -19.27 13.54 -2.32
C SER A 154 -18.42 14.82 -2.44
N SER A 155 -17.20 14.86 -1.89
CA SER A 155 -16.25 16.00 -1.95
C SER A 155 -14.80 15.55 -2.24
N ALA A 156 -14.03 16.23 -3.10
CA ALA A 156 -12.60 15.93 -3.37
C ALA A 156 -11.65 16.71 -2.49
N LEU A 157 -12.17 17.55 -1.58
CA LEU A 157 -11.34 18.24 -0.58
C LEU A 157 -10.26 19.12 -1.23
N GLY A 158 -10.53 19.66 -2.44
CA GLY A 158 -9.58 20.49 -3.18
C GLY A 158 -8.43 19.75 -3.85
N VAL A 159 -8.46 18.41 -3.92
CA VAL A 159 -7.38 17.58 -4.49
C VAL A 159 -7.69 17.21 -5.96
N PRO A 160 -6.72 17.34 -6.89
CA PRO A 160 -6.87 16.97 -8.31
C PRO A 160 -7.26 15.49 -8.52
N TYR A 161 -7.71 15.15 -9.73
CA TYR A 161 -7.94 13.76 -10.14
C TYR A 161 -6.62 12.99 -10.12
N ASP A 162 -6.62 11.82 -9.48
CA ASP A 162 -5.40 11.03 -9.30
C ASP A 162 -5.47 9.68 -10.02
N TYR A 163 -4.83 9.60 -11.19
CA TYR A 163 -4.66 8.34 -11.92
C TYR A 163 -3.91 7.26 -11.12
N GLY A 164 -3.04 7.66 -10.19
CA GLY A 164 -2.26 6.77 -9.33
C GLY A 164 -2.96 6.35 -8.04
N SER A 165 -4.20 6.80 -7.80
CA SER A 165 -4.94 6.49 -6.58
C SER A 165 -5.15 4.98 -6.42
N VAL A 166 -4.97 4.48 -5.20
CA VAL A 166 -5.31 3.09 -4.85
C VAL A 166 -6.81 2.84 -5.00
N MET A 167 -7.62 3.91 -4.91
CA MET A 167 -9.08 3.90 -5.12
C MET A 167 -9.48 3.91 -6.59
N HIS A 168 -8.54 4.00 -7.52
CA HIS A 168 -8.84 3.95 -8.95
C HIS A 168 -8.94 2.49 -9.44
N TYR A 169 -9.93 2.20 -10.26
CA TYR A 169 -10.03 0.94 -10.99
C TYR A 169 -8.94 0.78 -12.05
N SER A 170 -8.57 -0.46 -12.34
CA SER A 170 -7.72 -0.75 -13.49
C SER A 170 -8.50 -0.57 -14.79
N LYS A 171 -7.77 -0.44 -15.91
CA LYS A 171 -8.37 -0.36 -17.25
C LYS A 171 -9.29 -1.54 -17.59
N THR A 172 -9.09 -2.72 -16.96
CA THR A 172 -9.82 -3.97 -17.23
C THR A 172 -10.83 -4.35 -16.14
N ALA A 173 -11.20 -3.43 -15.25
CA ALA A 173 -12.15 -3.73 -14.19
C ALA A 173 -13.52 -4.16 -14.77
N PHE A 174 -14.05 -5.31 -14.35
CA PHE A 174 -15.36 -5.86 -14.77
C PHE A 174 -15.54 -5.94 -16.29
N ASN A 175 -14.51 -6.34 -17.02
CA ASN A 175 -14.53 -6.30 -18.47
C ASN A 175 -15.06 -7.57 -19.15
N ILE A 176 -15.55 -7.38 -20.37
CA ILE A 176 -15.87 -8.46 -21.29
C ILE A 176 -14.64 -8.71 -22.20
N ASN A 177 -14.23 -9.97 -22.33
CA ASN A 177 -13.19 -10.43 -23.28
C ASN A 177 -11.87 -9.65 -23.21
N SER A 178 -11.38 -9.33 -22.02
CA SER A 178 -10.08 -8.66 -21.81
C SER A 178 -9.94 -7.23 -22.38
N LYS A 179 -11.02 -6.64 -22.91
CA LYS A 179 -11.03 -5.26 -23.42
C LYS A 179 -11.09 -4.23 -22.28
N PRO A 180 -10.56 -3.01 -22.44
CA PRO A 180 -10.63 -2.02 -21.38
C PRO A 180 -12.05 -1.48 -21.20
N THR A 181 -12.50 -1.36 -19.95
CA THR A 181 -13.73 -0.66 -19.53
C THR A 181 -13.47 0.81 -19.20
N ILE A 182 -12.23 1.15 -18.85
CA ILE A 182 -11.80 2.53 -18.59
C ILE A 182 -10.64 2.86 -19.52
N VAL A 183 -10.79 3.94 -20.28
CA VAL A 183 -9.75 4.49 -21.15
C VAL A 183 -9.40 5.89 -20.65
N THR A 184 -8.14 6.13 -20.29
CA THR A 184 -7.68 7.48 -19.90
C THR A 184 -7.65 8.38 -21.12
N LYS A 185 -8.12 9.63 -20.99
CA LYS A 185 -8.09 10.61 -22.09
C LYS A 185 -6.66 10.99 -22.49
N ILE A 186 -5.74 10.94 -21.53
CA ILE A 186 -4.30 11.06 -21.75
C ILE A 186 -3.71 9.64 -21.77
N PRO A 187 -3.23 9.13 -22.93
CA PRO A 187 -2.84 7.73 -23.09
C PRO A 187 -1.72 7.25 -22.16
N GLN A 188 -0.83 8.15 -21.73
CA GLN A 188 0.30 7.84 -20.86
C GLN A 188 -0.14 7.29 -19.49
N PHE A 189 -1.37 7.57 -19.05
CA PHE A 189 -1.90 7.09 -17.78
C PHE A 189 -2.62 5.74 -17.86
N MET A 190 -2.73 5.12 -19.06
CA MET A 190 -3.43 3.85 -19.25
C MET A 190 -2.91 2.71 -18.37
N ASP A 191 -1.58 2.65 -18.16
CA ASP A 191 -0.92 1.63 -17.33
C ASP A 191 -0.61 2.13 -15.90
N VAL A 192 -0.93 3.39 -15.61
CA VAL A 192 -0.82 3.97 -14.27
C VAL A 192 -2.04 3.57 -13.42
N ILE A 193 -3.24 3.69 -13.98
CA ILE A 193 -4.50 3.41 -13.27
C ILE A 193 -4.58 1.97 -12.74
N GLY A 194 -5.22 1.82 -11.58
CA GLY A 194 -5.40 0.51 -10.95
C GLY A 194 -4.16 -0.05 -10.28
N GLN A 195 -3.22 0.79 -9.86
CA GLN A 195 -2.10 0.35 -9.03
C GLN A 195 -2.60 -0.20 -7.68
N ARG A 196 -1.88 -1.20 -7.13
CA ARG A 196 -2.20 -1.86 -5.85
C ARG A 196 -0.96 -2.01 -4.96
N MET A 197 -0.01 -1.08 -5.09
CA MET A 197 1.21 -1.03 -4.27
C MET A 197 0.90 -0.46 -2.89
N GLY A 198 0.13 0.64 -2.84
CA GLY A 198 -0.43 1.22 -1.62
C GLY A 198 -1.01 2.61 -1.87
N PHE A 199 -1.24 3.40 -0.82
CA PHE A 199 -1.73 4.79 -0.95
C PHE A 199 -0.89 5.66 -1.88
N SER A 200 -1.55 6.44 -2.73
CA SER A 200 -0.90 7.57 -3.39
C SER A 200 -0.74 8.77 -2.43
N GLY A 201 0.07 9.76 -2.81
CA GLY A 201 0.15 11.01 -2.06
C GLY A 201 -1.20 11.75 -1.99
N SER A 202 -2.02 11.67 -3.04
CA SER A 202 -3.35 12.28 -3.08
C SER A 202 -4.35 11.55 -2.19
N ASP A 203 -4.28 10.21 -2.10
CA ASP A 203 -5.10 9.42 -1.18
C ASP A 203 -4.84 9.85 0.27
N LEU A 204 -3.56 9.94 0.65
CA LEU A 204 -3.15 10.40 1.99
C LEU A 204 -3.55 11.84 2.27
N THR A 205 -3.38 12.73 1.28
CA THR A 205 -3.80 14.14 1.40
C THR A 205 -5.30 14.24 1.69
N LYS A 206 -6.12 13.53 0.90
CA LYS A 206 -7.58 13.51 1.08
C LYS A 206 -7.96 12.94 2.46
N LEU A 207 -7.38 11.81 2.87
CA LEU A 207 -7.67 11.19 4.16
C LEU A 207 -7.24 12.08 5.34
N ASN A 208 -6.05 12.66 5.27
CA ASN A 208 -5.55 13.54 6.32
C ASN A 208 -6.36 14.85 6.42
N LEU A 209 -6.81 15.42 5.30
CA LEU A 209 -7.76 16.55 5.31
C LEU A 209 -9.11 16.16 5.91
N LEU A 210 -9.62 14.97 5.58
CA LEU A 210 -10.93 14.51 6.05
C LEU A 210 -10.99 14.30 7.56
N TYR A 211 -9.87 13.88 8.17
CA TYR A 211 -9.76 13.60 9.61
C TYR A 211 -8.91 14.64 10.37
N ASN A 212 -8.57 15.76 9.73
CA ASN A 212 -7.74 16.83 10.30
C ASN A 212 -6.42 16.32 10.93
N CYS A 213 -5.76 15.38 10.25
CA CYS A 213 -4.52 14.79 10.74
C CYS A 213 -3.38 15.81 10.67
N THR A 214 -2.81 16.15 11.83
CA THR A 214 -1.61 16.99 11.94
C THR A 214 -0.33 16.20 12.19
N LYS A 215 -0.48 14.95 12.66
CA LYS A 215 0.62 14.03 12.99
C LYS A 215 0.21 12.61 12.62
N SER A 216 1.20 11.83 12.21
CA SER A 216 1.11 10.38 12.06
C SER A 216 1.26 9.66 13.41
N SER A 217 0.66 8.49 13.54
CA SER A 217 0.73 7.68 14.76
C SER A 217 2.14 7.14 15.05
N THR A 218 2.86 6.66 14.04
CA THR A 218 4.17 5.98 14.22
C THR A 218 5.35 6.64 13.52
N PHE A 219 5.16 7.60 12.61
CA PHE A 219 6.31 8.34 12.06
C PHE A 219 6.91 9.29 13.11
N VAL A 220 8.24 9.31 13.20
CA VAL A 220 8.99 10.11 14.17
C VAL A 220 9.79 11.20 13.48
N ASP A 221 10.60 10.83 12.48
CA ASP A 221 11.44 11.78 11.74
C ASP A 221 11.84 11.30 10.34
N SER A 222 12.15 12.23 9.46
CA SER A 222 12.80 12.02 8.16
C SER A 222 13.73 13.19 7.85
N CYS A 223 14.94 12.90 7.40
CA CYS A 223 15.96 13.90 7.08
C CYS A 223 16.80 13.46 5.88
N ASP A 224 16.71 14.25 4.81
CA ASP A 224 17.43 14.10 3.53
C ASP A 224 18.49 15.19 3.32
N PHE A 225 18.71 16.03 4.35
CA PHE A 225 19.70 17.10 4.38
C PHE A 225 19.59 18.16 3.27
N GLU A 226 18.46 18.27 2.58
CA GLU A 226 18.31 19.23 1.48
C GLU A 226 18.23 20.70 1.92
N GLU A 227 17.93 20.95 3.21
CA GLU A 227 17.81 22.28 3.79
C GLU A 227 19.02 22.60 4.71
N GLU A 228 19.43 23.87 4.76
CA GLU A 228 20.59 24.34 5.56
C GLU A 228 20.44 24.07 7.06
N ASN A 229 19.21 23.97 7.56
CA ASN A 229 18.95 23.69 8.96
C ASN A 229 19.19 22.22 9.35
N ILE A 230 19.54 21.35 8.39
CA ILE A 230 19.82 19.92 8.56
C ILE A 230 18.80 19.22 9.46
N CYS A 231 17.51 19.53 9.28
CA CYS A 231 16.39 18.98 10.05
C CYS A 231 16.45 19.24 11.57
N GLY A 232 17.25 20.23 11.99
CA GLY A 232 17.54 20.57 13.37
C GLY A 232 18.52 19.60 14.05
N MET A 233 19.27 18.80 13.28
CA MET A 233 20.38 18.02 13.82
C MET A 233 21.48 18.96 14.33
N ILE A 234 22.21 18.52 15.35
CA ILE A 234 23.25 19.30 15.99
C ILE A 234 24.54 18.49 16.08
N GLN A 235 25.65 19.17 16.32
CA GLN A 235 26.93 18.54 16.59
C GLN A 235 27.65 19.35 17.67
N ASN A 236 28.42 18.66 18.51
CA ASN A 236 29.18 19.26 19.62
C ASN A 236 30.64 18.83 19.51
N SER A 237 31.44 19.54 18.72
CA SER A 237 32.89 19.33 18.64
C SER A 237 33.56 20.49 17.91
N ASP A 238 34.64 21.02 18.50
CA ASP A 238 35.42 22.12 17.92
C ASP A 238 36.57 21.62 17.03
N THR A 239 36.91 20.32 17.09
CA THR A 239 38.11 19.75 16.44
C THR A 239 37.80 18.81 15.28
N ALA A 240 36.63 18.17 15.27
CA ALA A 240 36.21 17.23 14.24
C ALA A 240 34.68 17.32 14.07
N MET A 241 34.21 17.55 12.84
CA MET A 241 32.81 17.85 12.57
C MET A 241 32.25 17.03 11.42
N TRP A 242 30.93 16.82 11.46
CA TRP A 242 30.15 16.37 10.32
C TRP A 242 29.84 17.57 9.44
N GLU A 243 30.10 17.46 8.15
CA GLU A 243 29.94 18.53 7.18
C GLU A 243 28.82 18.18 6.21
N GLN A 244 27.94 19.14 5.95
CA GLN A 244 26.97 19.03 4.85
C GLN A 244 27.72 19.22 3.53
N ARG A 245 27.71 18.19 2.67
CA ARG A 245 28.45 18.18 1.40
C ARG A 245 27.52 17.73 0.27
N GLY A 246 27.73 18.26 -0.93
CA GLY A 246 27.11 17.73 -2.15
C GLY A 246 27.97 16.70 -2.88
N SER A 247 29.28 16.68 -2.60
CA SER A 247 30.23 15.70 -3.11
C SER A 247 31.49 15.65 -2.26
N VAL A 248 32.19 14.51 -2.29
CA VAL A 248 33.46 14.29 -1.59
C VAL A 248 34.47 13.63 -2.52
N THR A 249 35.72 14.10 -2.48
CA THR A 249 36.84 13.46 -3.21
C THR A 249 37.05 12.03 -2.71
N GLY A 250 37.02 11.05 -3.62
CA GLY A 250 37.05 9.63 -3.26
C GLY A 250 35.67 9.00 -3.05
N GLY A 251 34.61 9.81 -3.06
CA GLY A 251 33.22 9.38 -3.01
C GLY A 251 32.53 9.65 -1.67
N PRO A 252 31.19 9.86 -1.69
CA PRO A 252 30.34 9.82 -2.88
C PRO A 252 30.41 11.12 -3.71
N GLN A 253 30.18 11.02 -5.03
CA GLN A 253 30.17 12.17 -5.94
C GLN A 253 28.84 12.92 -5.93
N THR A 254 27.78 12.28 -5.44
CA THR A 254 26.44 12.82 -5.29
C THR A 254 25.84 12.31 -3.99
N ASP A 255 24.82 13.01 -3.50
CA ASP A 255 23.89 12.51 -2.49
C ASP A 255 23.16 11.23 -2.94
N PHE A 256 22.47 10.60 -1.99
CA PHE A 256 21.56 9.49 -2.30
C PHE A 256 20.17 10.01 -2.66
N THR A 257 19.66 11.08 -2.03
CA THR A 257 18.31 11.63 -2.22
C THR A 257 17.95 11.85 -3.70
N ASN A 258 18.76 12.65 -4.40
CA ASN A 258 18.57 13.11 -5.77
C ASN A 258 19.51 12.41 -6.76
N MET A 259 20.61 11.79 -6.30
CA MET A 259 21.62 11.16 -7.16
C MET A 259 22.18 12.13 -8.22
N GLY A 260 22.36 13.40 -7.84
CA GLY A 260 22.85 14.46 -8.76
C GLY A 260 21.90 14.82 -9.91
N GLN A 261 20.64 14.36 -9.89
CA GLN A 261 19.65 14.65 -10.93
C GLN A 261 19.11 16.08 -10.86
N CYS A 262 19.27 16.76 -9.72
CA CYS A 262 18.72 18.09 -9.49
C CYS A 262 19.86 19.11 -9.25
N LYS A 263 20.01 20.08 -10.16
CA LYS A 263 21.06 21.09 -10.05
C LYS A 263 20.78 22.03 -8.87
N GLY A 264 21.77 22.21 -7.98
CA GLY A 264 21.66 23.07 -6.80
C GLY A 264 20.91 22.43 -5.63
N LYS A 265 20.68 21.11 -5.71
CA LYS A 265 20.12 20.24 -4.67
C LYS A 265 21.00 18.99 -4.56
N GLY A 266 20.79 18.22 -3.50
CA GLY A 266 21.55 17.02 -3.23
C GLY A 266 22.66 17.25 -2.23
N TYR A 267 22.35 16.96 -0.98
CA TYR A 267 23.27 17.09 0.14
C TYR A 267 23.23 15.84 1.01
N PHE A 268 24.34 15.59 1.69
CA PHE A 268 24.47 14.53 2.69
C PHE A 268 25.42 15.00 3.78
N MET A 269 25.42 14.30 4.93
CA MET A 269 26.36 14.59 6.01
C MET A 269 27.59 13.69 5.87
N HIS A 270 28.78 14.30 5.90
CA HIS A 270 30.06 13.60 5.76
C HIS A 270 30.95 13.84 6.98
N PHE A 271 31.52 12.75 7.51
CA PHE A 271 32.61 12.81 8.48
C PHE A 271 33.89 12.25 7.85
N SER A 272 34.89 13.10 7.67
CA SER A 272 36.17 12.73 7.05
C SER A 272 37.13 12.13 8.07
N THR A 273 37.24 10.80 8.07
CA THR A 273 38.21 10.09 8.90
C THR A 273 39.65 10.37 8.45
N LYS A 274 39.88 10.74 7.19
CA LYS A 274 41.19 11.23 6.71
C LYS A 274 41.70 12.46 7.46
N SER A 275 40.81 13.34 7.92
CA SER A 275 41.16 14.65 8.49
C SER A 275 41.45 14.64 9.99
N VAL A 276 41.28 13.50 10.65
CA VAL A 276 41.40 13.34 12.10
C VAL A 276 42.46 12.30 12.48
N GLU A 277 43.06 12.47 13.65
CA GLU A 277 44.01 11.50 14.21
C GLU A 277 43.31 10.19 14.62
N ALA A 278 44.09 9.11 14.74
CA ALA A 278 43.58 7.82 15.20
C ALA A 278 42.90 7.94 16.57
N GLY A 279 41.67 7.42 16.69
CA GLY A 279 40.83 7.59 17.87
C GLY A 279 40.03 8.89 17.92
N GLY A 280 40.29 9.85 17.03
CA GLY A 280 39.46 11.03 16.86
C GLY A 280 38.03 10.67 16.42
N SER A 281 37.04 11.41 16.91
CA SER A 281 35.63 11.16 16.62
C SER A 281 34.83 12.44 16.42
N ALA A 282 33.70 12.33 15.73
CA ALA A 282 32.72 13.39 15.59
C ALA A 282 31.31 12.81 15.71
N SER A 283 30.42 13.55 16.37
CA SER A 283 29.02 13.14 16.60
C SER A 283 28.04 14.08 15.92
N LEU A 284 27.07 13.51 15.20
CA LEU A 284 25.88 14.19 14.71
C LEU A 284 24.66 13.69 15.49
N GLU A 285 24.00 14.56 16.23
CA GLU A 285 22.83 14.25 17.04
C GLU A 285 21.56 14.76 16.37
N SER A 286 20.51 13.95 16.36
CA SER A 286 19.16 14.42 16.03
C SER A 286 18.64 15.49 17.00
N ARG A 287 17.60 16.23 16.59
CA ARG A 287 16.78 17.02 17.53
C ARG A 287 16.12 16.11 18.56
N TRP A 288 15.41 16.67 19.54
CA TRP A 288 14.62 15.84 20.45
C TRP A 288 13.49 15.11 19.73
N LEU A 289 13.48 13.79 19.89
CA LEU A 289 12.51 12.87 19.32
C LEU A 289 11.61 12.33 20.43
N TYR A 290 10.36 12.05 20.06
CA TYR A 290 9.32 11.53 20.97
C TYR A 290 8.70 10.26 20.36
N PRO A 291 9.48 9.16 20.25
CA PRO A 291 8.97 7.91 19.70
C PRO A 291 7.89 7.33 20.63
N LYS A 292 6.96 6.56 20.04
CA LYS A 292 6.08 5.70 20.83
C LYS A 292 6.90 4.58 21.48
N ALA A 293 6.51 4.20 22.70
CA ALA A 293 7.10 3.05 23.38
C ALA A 293 6.94 1.79 22.53
N GLY A 294 7.97 0.94 22.54
CA GLY A 294 8.03 -0.28 21.74
C GLY A 294 9.26 -0.32 20.85
N ALA A 295 9.18 -1.07 19.74
CA ALA A 295 10.24 -1.11 18.74
C ALA A 295 10.19 0.15 17.86
N GLN A 296 11.35 0.70 17.56
CA GLN A 296 11.52 1.68 16.50
C GLN A 296 12.51 1.18 15.45
N CYS A 297 12.34 1.64 14.22
CA CYS A 297 13.24 1.35 13.12
C CYS A 297 13.91 2.63 12.67
N LEU A 298 15.21 2.73 12.92
CA LEU A 298 16.07 3.71 12.30
C LEU A 298 16.59 3.12 10.99
N GLN A 299 16.30 3.78 9.87
CA GLN A 299 16.86 3.46 8.57
C GLN A 299 17.65 4.65 8.04
N PHE A 300 18.74 4.39 7.34
CA PHE A 300 19.54 5.43 6.67
C PHE A 300 20.42 4.79 5.61
N PHE A 301 20.85 5.58 4.64
CA PHE A 301 21.85 5.18 3.67
C PHE A 301 23.24 5.60 4.15
N LEU A 302 24.21 4.68 4.04
CA LEU A 302 25.60 4.89 4.41
C LEU A 302 26.49 4.64 3.19
N HIS A 303 27.36 5.59 2.89
CA HIS A 303 28.44 5.42 1.93
C HIS A 303 29.78 5.48 2.65
N ASN A 304 30.50 4.36 2.67
CA ASN A 304 31.78 4.21 3.35
C ASN A 304 32.96 4.28 2.36
N THR A 305 33.90 5.18 2.63
CA THR A 305 35.20 5.30 1.94
C THR A 305 36.38 5.33 2.93
N GLY A 306 36.09 5.08 4.22
CA GLY A 306 37.07 5.04 5.29
C GLY A 306 37.93 3.79 5.29
N ALA A 307 38.79 3.68 6.31
CA ALA A 307 39.55 2.46 6.57
C ALA A 307 38.63 1.34 7.10
N ALA A 308 39.06 0.08 6.96
CA ALA A 308 38.27 -1.08 7.40
C ALA A 308 38.02 -1.11 8.92
N ASP A 309 38.90 -0.46 9.70
CA ASP A 309 38.81 -0.33 11.15
C ASP A 309 38.25 1.02 11.63
N ASP A 310 37.84 1.91 10.71
CA ASP A 310 36.98 3.03 11.07
C ASP A 310 35.60 2.50 11.50
N VAL A 311 34.96 3.17 12.45
CA VAL A 311 33.68 2.71 13.03
C VAL A 311 32.65 3.84 13.03
N LEU A 312 31.44 3.55 12.56
CA LEU A 312 30.25 4.36 12.79
C LEU A 312 29.42 3.73 13.91
N ASN A 313 29.34 4.40 15.05
CA ASN A 313 28.50 4.01 16.17
C ASN A 313 27.14 4.73 16.11
N ILE A 314 26.08 3.98 16.37
CA ILE A 314 24.72 4.47 16.50
C ILE A 314 24.35 4.37 17.98
N TRP A 315 24.27 5.52 18.64
CA TRP A 315 23.85 5.63 20.02
C TRP A 315 22.45 6.24 20.11
N VAL A 316 21.81 6.03 21.25
CA VAL A 316 20.64 6.81 21.66
C VAL A 316 20.92 7.44 23.02
N LYS A 317 20.64 8.73 23.13
CA LYS A 317 20.67 9.50 24.37
C LYS A 317 19.23 9.69 24.85
N GLU A 318 18.80 8.89 25.83
CA GLU A 318 17.46 8.98 26.42
C GLU A 318 17.46 9.91 27.63
N TYR A 319 16.41 10.73 27.76
CA TYR A 319 16.27 11.71 28.84
C TYR A 319 15.09 11.32 29.73
N ASP A 320 15.37 11.07 31.01
CA ASP A 320 14.37 10.78 32.04
C ASP A 320 14.56 11.72 33.24
N PRO A 321 13.60 11.79 34.18
CA PRO A 321 13.72 12.65 35.36
C PRO A 321 14.95 12.37 36.25
N ASP A 322 15.46 11.14 36.25
CA ASP A 322 16.60 10.71 37.06
C ASP A 322 17.95 11.03 36.36
N SER A 323 17.93 11.17 35.04
CA SER A 323 19.08 11.46 34.16
C SER A 323 18.76 12.65 33.23
N PRO A 324 18.61 13.87 33.76
CA PRO A 324 18.25 15.05 32.96
C PRO A 324 19.31 15.43 31.93
N SER A 325 20.58 15.05 32.15
CA SER A 325 21.67 15.19 31.18
C SER A 325 21.63 14.17 30.04
N GLY A 326 20.76 13.16 30.14
CA GLY A 326 20.57 12.06 29.21
C GLY A 326 21.53 10.89 29.43
N LYS A 327 21.00 9.66 29.33
CA LYS A 327 21.75 8.41 29.40
C LYS A 327 22.02 7.89 28.00
N LEU A 328 23.30 7.70 27.66
CA LEU A 328 23.73 7.20 26.36
C LEU A 328 23.76 5.66 26.34
N LYS A 329 23.21 5.05 25.28
CA LYS A 329 23.20 3.61 25.05
C LYS A 329 23.61 3.29 23.61
N LEU A 330 24.57 2.38 23.44
CA LEU A 330 24.98 1.90 22.12
C LEU A 330 23.96 0.92 21.57
N PHE A 331 23.53 1.11 20.33
CA PHE A 331 22.62 0.19 19.64
C PHE A 331 23.31 -0.58 18.51
N LYS A 332 24.25 0.06 17.81
CA LYS A 332 24.96 -0.57 16.69
C LYS A 332 26.34 0.03 16.51
N SER A 333 27.32 -0.79 16.19
CA SER A 333 28.59 -0.37 15.59
C SER A 333 28.67 -0.95 14.18
N ILE A 334 29.07 -0.12 13.22
CA ILE A 334 29.22 -0.46 11.81
C ILE A 334 30.67 -0.18 11.44
N SER A 335 31.40 -1.21 11.03
CA SER A 335 32.78 -1.11 10.56
C SER A 335 32.98 -1.99 9.33
N GLY A 336 33.91 -1.60 8.46
CA GLY A 336 34.10 -2.24 7.16
C GLY A 336 32.86 -2.17 6.27
N GLY A 337 32.52 -3.29 5.63
CA GLY A 337 31.37 -3.41 4.72
C GLY A 337 31.73 -3.20 3.25
N VAL A 338 30.71 -2.95 2.42
CA VAL A 338 30.91 -2.62 1.01
C VAL A 338 31.38 -1.16 0.93
N MET A 339 32.53 -0.96 0.30
CA MET A 339 33.14 0.36 0.13
C MET A 339 32.71 0.98 -1.19
N GLY A 340 32.53 2.30 -1.21
CA GLY A 340 32.29 3.04 -2.47
C GLY A 340 30.89 2.91 -3.05
N SER A 341 29.90 2.45 -2.27
CA SER A 341 28.49 2.43 -2.66
C SER A 341 27.59 2.87 -1.50
N TRP A 342 26.40 3.39 -1.83
CA TRP A 342 25.35 3.68 -0.87
C TRP A 342 24.68 2.38 -0.43
N GLU A 343 24.75 2.06 0.85
CA GLU A 343 24.12 0.87 1.44
C GLU A 343 23.02 1.27 2.42
N LEU A 344 21.86 0.60 2.32
CA LEU A 344 20.78 0.77 3.28
C LEU A 344 21.11 0.03 4.59
N HIS A 345 21.01 0.74 5.71
CA HIS A 345 21.13 0.18 7.05
C HIS A 345 19.83 0.31 7.82
N ASN A 346 19.48 -0.75 8.55
CA ASN A 346 18.38 -0.78 9.50
C ASN A 346 18.91 -1.07 10.91
N VAL A 347 18.48 -0.27 11.89
CA VAL A 347 18.83 -0.44 13.31
C VAL A 347 17.54 -0.46 14.12
N ASN A 348 17.29 -1.60 14.78
CA ASN A 348 16.19 -1.72 15.73
C ASN A 348 16.54 -0.97 17.02
N LEU A 349 15.72 0.01 17.37
CA LEU A 349 15.81 0.74 18.63
C LEU A 349 14.67 0.32 19.57
N ASN A 350 14.83 0.60 20.86
CA ASN A 350 13.81 0.34 21.88
C ASN A 350 13.75 1.46 22.92
N VAL A 351 13.50 2.66 22.41
CA VAL A 351 13.41 3.91 23.16
C VAL A 351 12.04 4.04 23.80
N THR A 352 12.00 4.50 25.05
CA THR A 352 10.74 4.66 25.80
C THR A 352 10.45 6.10 26.17
N GLN A 353 11.49 6.94 26.21
CA GLN A 353 11.39 8.33 26.62
C GLN A 353 11.75 9.28 25.47
N LYS A 354 11.69 10.59 25.77
CA LYS A 354 12.30 11.61 24.91
C LYS A 354 13.77 11.26 24.69
N ALA A 355 14.23 11.31 23.45
CA ALA A 355 15.59 10.88 23.11
C ALA A 355 16.22 11.68 21.96
N ARG A 356 17.52 11.44 21.76
CA ARG A 356 18.25 11.76 20.52
C ARG A 356 18.94 10.51 20.01
N VAL A 357 18.84 10.27 18.71
CA VAL A 357 19.77 9.38 17.98
C VAL A 357 21.08 10.15 17.75
N VAL A 358 22.21 9.48 17.96
CA VAL A 358 23.57 10.03 17.79
C VAL A 358 24.35 9.14 16.83
N PHE A 359 24.84 9.73 15.74
CA PHE A 359 25.73 9.13 14.76
C PHE A 359 27.16 9.56 15.08
N GLU A 360 27.95 8.66 15.65
CA GLU A 360 29.33 8.93 16.02
C GLU A 360 30.28 8.20 15.07
N GLY A 361 31.00 8.95 14.25
CA GLY A 361 32.11 8.41 13.45
C GLY A 361 33.39 8.42 14.27
N VAL A 362 34.12 7.31 14.27
CA VAL A 362 35.38 7.12 15.00
C VAL A 362 36.47 6.65 14.05
N ARG A 363 37.62 7.32 14.11
CA ARG A 363 38.80 6.99 13.32
C ARG A 363 39.53 5.77 13.88
N GLY A 364 39.74 4.77 13.02
CA GLY A 364 40.55 3.60 13.30
C GLY A 364 42.06 3.90 13.36
N LYS A 365 42.88 2.85 13.51
CA LYS A 365 44.34 2.97 13.54
C LYS A 365 44.96 2.95 12.14
N SER A 366 44.31 2.26 11.20
CA SER A 366 44.81 2.09 9.83
C SER A 366 44.65 3.39 9.03
N PRO A 367 45.52 3.72 8.06
CA PRO A 367 45.35 4.90 7.20
C PRO A 367 43.99 4.91 6.49
N SER A 368 43.27 6.03 6.55
CA SER A 368 42.00 6.27 5.82
C SER A 368 42.22 7.35 4.78
N HIS A 369 41.54 7.17 3.65
CA HIS A 369 41.56 8.10 2.53
C HIS A 369 40.22 8.81 2.31
N GLY A 370 39.21 8.52 3.14
CA GLY A 370 37.84 9.03 2.98
C GLY A 370 37.14 9.23 4.33
N GLY A 371 35.97 8.60 4.49
CA GLY A 371 35.17 8.72 5.70
C GLY A 371 33.78 8.08 5.58
N PHE A 372 32.86 8.55 6.41
CA PHE A 372 31.47 8.11 6.42
C PHE A 372 30.57 9.21 5.86
N SER A 373 29.67 8.84 4.95
CA SER A 373 28.63 9.73 4.45
C SER A 373 27.26 9.11 4.74
N ILE A 374 26.35 9.87 5.37
CA ILE A 374 25.00 9.41 5.69
C ILE A 374 23.96 10.30 5.04
N ASP A 375 22.87 9.68 4.59
CA ASP A 375 21.78 10.35 3.89
C ASP A 375 20.44 9.59 4.09
N ASP A 376 19.32 10.22 3.73
CA ASP A 376 17.97 9.64 3.76
C ASP A 376 17.61 8.95 5.09
N ILE A 377 17.89 9.64 6.20
CA ILE A 377 17.63 9.13 7.55
C ILE A 377 16.14 9.15 7.83
N ASN A 378 15.56 8.00 8.18
CA ASN A 378 14.17 7.91 8.60
C ASN A 378 14.04 7.15 9.92
N LEU A 379 13.17 7.63 10.81
CA LEU A 379 12.82 6.98 12.06
C LEU A 379 11.31 6.83 12.19
N SER A 380 10.89 5.60 12.45
CA SER A 380 9.49 5.26 12.74
C SER A 380 9.38 4.34 13.96
N SER A 381 8.31 4.46 14.73
CA SER A 381 7.91 3.54 15.80
C SER A 381 7.29 2.27 15.23
N THR A 382 8.08 1.54 14.45
CA THR A 382 7.76 0.26 13.82
C THR A 382 8.96 -0.67 13.92
N GLN A 383 8.76 -1.97 13.76
CA GLN A 383 9.86 -2.93 13.68
C GLN A 383 10.61 -2.80 12.35
N CYS A 384 11.93 -2.95 12.35
CA CYS A 384 12.69 -2.98 11.10
C CYS A 384 12.45 -4.29 10.33
N PRO A 385 12.53 -4.26 8.99
CA PRO A 385 12.77 -5.46 8.21
C PRO A 385 13.99 -6.21 8.73
N GLN A 386 13.86 -7.52 8.88
CA GLN A 386 14.90 -8.39 9.44
C GLN A 386 16.15 -8.48 8.56
N HIS A 387 15.96 -8.52 7.25
CA HIS A 387 17.03 -8.69 6.27
C HIS A 387 16.86 -7.73 5.09
N ILE A 388 17.97 -7.33 4.49
CA ILE A 388 18.02 -6.53 3.27
C ILE A 388 18.74 -7.33 2.21
N TRP A 389 18.12 -7.48 1.05
CA TRP A 389 18.76 -8.02 -0.14
C TRP A 389 18.94 -6.91 -1.18
N HIS A 390 20.19 -6.47 -1.30
CA HIS A 390 20.62 -5.46 -2.27
C HIS A 390 21.00 -6.13 -3.60
N ILE A 391 20.26 -5.82 -4.67
CA ILE A 391 20.56 -6.22 -6.05
C ILE A 391 21.17 -5.02 -6.77
N ARG A 392 22.43 -5.16 -7.17
CA ARG A 392 23.19 -4.14 -7.90
C ARG A 392 23.13 -4.37 -9.41
N ASN A 393 23.46 -3.33 -10.18
CA ASN A 393 23.60 -3.39 -11.63
C ASN A 393 22.31 -3.85 -12.33
N MET A 394 21.17 -3.29 -11.89
CA MET A 394 19.86 -3.73 -12.30
C MET A 394 19.61 -3.53 -13.80
N THR A 395 20.17 -2.48 -14.39
CA THR A 395 20.08 -2.18 -15.83
C THR A 395 20.68 -3.31 -16.65
N ASN A 396 21.89 -3.75 -16.33
CA ASN A 396 22.52 -4.88 -17.03
C ASN A 396 21.81 -6.20 -16.74
N LEU A 397 21.37 -6.43 -15.50
CA LEU A 397 20.65 -7.65 -15.13
C LEU A 397 19.32 -7.76 -15.89
N LEU A 398 18.58 -6.68 -16.04
CA LEU A 398 17.35 -6.62 -16.84
C LEU A 398 17.62 -6.80 -18.33
N ALA A 399 18.75 -6.29 -18.85
CA ALA A 399 19.11 -6.46 -20.26
C ALA A 399 19.57 -7.89 -20.60
N THR A 400 20.25 -8.57 -19.68
CA THR A 400 20.96 -9.84 -19.97
C THR A 400 20.29 -11.08 -19.41
N THR A 401 19.42 -10.96 -18.40
CA THR A 401 18.74 -12.13 -17.79
C THR A 401 17.56 -12.57 -18.65
N PRO A 402 17.54 -13.77 -19.26
CA PRO A 402 16.42 -14.19 -20.09
C PRO A 402 15.14 -14.44 -19.27
N VAL A 403 13.99 -14.36 -19.92
CA VAL A 403 12.68 -14.74 -19.34
C VAL A 403 12.74 -16.19 -18.82
N GLY A 404 12.15 -16.43 -17.65
CA GLY A 404 12.19 -17.75 -17.00
C GLY A 404 13.50 -18.05 -16.26
N ARG A 405 14.48 -17.14 -16.25
CA ARG A 405 15.66 -17.25 -15.39
C ARG A 405 15.42 -16.57 -14.05
N LYS A 406 15.78 -17.26 -12.98
CA LYS A 406 15.61 -16.81 -11.59
C LYS A 406 16.95 -16.42 -10.98
N LEU A 407 16.98 -15.26 -10.33
CA LEU A 407 18.01 -14.81 -9.40
C LEU A 407 17.60 -15.20 -7.98
N TYR A 408 18.53 -15.64 -7.15
CA TYR A 408 18.26 -15.98 -5.76
C TYR A 408 19.00 -15.03 -4.81
N SER A 409 18.34 -14.66 -3.71
CA SER A 409 18.95 -13.93 -2.61
C SER A 409 20.02 -14.78 -1.90
N PRO A 410 20.84 -14.19 -1.02
CA PRO A 410 21.51 -14.97 0.03
C PRO A 410 20.50 -15.78 0.85
N ARG A 411 20.99 -16.79 1.57
CA ARG A 411 20.17 -17.51 2.57
C ARG A 411 20.14 -16.71 3.85
N PHE A 412 18.94 -16.54 4.41
CA PHE A 412 18.69 -15.82 5.65
C PHE A 412 18.17 -16.77 6.73
N LEU A 413 18.20 -16.33 7.97
CA LEU A 413 17.65 -17.03 9.13
C LEU A 413 16.54 -16.18 9.76
N SER A 414 15.37 -16.76 9.95
CA SER A 414 14.27 -16.11 10.70
C SER A 414 14.55 -16.09 12.21
N PRO A 415 13.88 -15.22 12.99
CA PRO A 415 13.93 -15.26 14.45
C PRO A 415 13.53 -16.62 15.03
N SER A 416 12.57 -17.31 14.39
CA SER A 416 12.14 -18.66 14.75
C SER A 416 13.14 -19.75 14.37
N GLY A 417 14.25 -19.41 13.71
CA GLY A 417 15.33 -20.33 13.37
C GLY A 417 15.21 -21.02 12.00
N TYR A 418 14.11 -20.86 11.25
CA TYR A 418 13.98 -21.37 9.88
C TYR A 418 14.90 -20.62 8.92
N SER A 419 15.62 -21.35 8.07
CA SER A 419 16.40 -20.77 6.99
C SER A 419 15.57 -20.62 5.72
N PHE A 420 15.71 -19.50 5.01
CA PHE A 420 14.93 -19.20 3.82
C PHE A 420 15.73 -18.42 2.77
N GLN A 421 15.20 -18.40 1.54
CA GLN A 421 15.75 -17.68 0.39
C GLN A 421 14.60 -17.13 -0.45
N VAL A 422 14.81 -15.97 -1.08
CA VAL A 422 13.85 -15.38 -2.02
C VAL A 422 14.39 -15.54 -3.45
N GLY A 423 13.52 -15.98 -4.35
CA GLY A 423 13.80 -16.13 -5.76
C GLY A 423 13.03 -15.10 -6.58
N VAL A 424 13.73 -14.35 -7.43
CA VAL A 424 13.14 -13.32 -8.30
C VAL A 424 13.40 -13.66 -9.76
N TYR A 425 12.35 -13.63 -10.58
CA TYR A 425 12.48 -13.62 -12.03
C TYR A 425 12.40 -12.17 -12.49
N LEU A 426 13.55 -11.55 -12.80
CA LEU A 426 13.61 -10.12 -13.15
C LEU A 426 12.76 -9.82 -14.39
N ASN A 427 12.86 -10.66 -15.42
CA ASN A 427 12.09 -10.54 -16.67
C ASN A 427 10.86 -11.46 -16.74
N GLY A 428 10.44 -11.98 -15.58
CA GLY A 428 9.21 -12.75 -15.44
C GLY A 428 9.37 -14.22 -15.77
N VAL A 429 8.29 -14.95 -15.55
CA VAL A 429 8.15 -16.36 -15.96
C VAL A 429 7.61 -16.42 -17.39
N SER A 430 7.83 -17.53 -18.09
CA SER A 430 7.44 -17.67 -19.50
C SER A 430 5.94 -17.42 -19.76
N SER A 431 5.07 -17.68 -18.79
CA SER A 431 3.63 -17.44 -18.91
C SER A 431 3.22 -15.97 -18.71
N HIS A 432 4.07 -15.13 -18.12
CA HIS A 432 3.79 -13.74 -17.81
C HIS A 432 5.02 -12.86 -18.07
N PRO A 433 5.46 -12.74 -19.35
CA PRO A 433 6.54 -11.82 -19.71
C PRO A 433 6.13 -10.36 -19.41
N GLY A 434 7.11 -9.49 -19.14
CA GLY A 434 6.85 -8.07 -18.82
C GLY A 434 6.49 -7.80 -17.35
N TYR A 435 6.53 -8.84 -16.51
CA TYR A 435 6.42 -8.75 -15.06
C TYR A 435 7.72 -9.21 -14.41
N MET A 436 8.04 -8.66 -13.25
CA MET A 436 8.90 -9.33 -12.28
C MET A 436 8.05 -10.30 -11.46
N ALA A 437 8.61 -11.47 -11.12
CA ALA A 437 7.96 -12.46 -10.25
C ALA A 437 8.82 -12.72 -9.00
N THR A 438 8.18 -13.07 -7.88
CA THR A 438 8.88 -13.35 -6.62
C THR A 438 8.31 -14.57 -5.91
N TYR A 439 9.20 -15.39 -5.32
CA TYR A 439 8.88 -16.64 -4.65
C TYR A 439 9.72 -16.83 -3.39
N LEU A 440 9.06 -17.18 -2.29
CA LEU A 440 9.69 -17.63 -1.05
C LEU A 440 10.07 -19.11 -1.16
N HIS A 441 11.25 -19.47 -0.68
CA HIS A 441 11.71 -20.84 -0.51
C HIS A 441 12.23 -21.04 0.91
N LEU A 442 11.79 -22.09 1.61
CA LEU A 442 12.53 -22.59 2.78
C LEU A 442 13.79 -23.32 2.30
N THR A 443 14.88 -23.20 3.06
CA THR A 443 16.15 -23.84 2.74
C THR A 443 16.67 -24.62 3.93
N SER A 444 17.42 -25.70 3.69
CA SER A 444 18.03 -26.45 4.79
C SER A 444 18.98 -25.55 5.58
N GLY A 445 18.76 -25.42 6.88
CA GLY A 445 19.47 -24.56 7.81
C GLY A 445 20.16 -25.33 8.93
N PRO A 446 20.90 -24.60 9.80
CA PRO A 446 21.61 -25.20 10.94
C PRO A 446 20.66 -25.74 12.02
N ASN A 447 19.46 -25.16 12.14
CA ASN A 447 18.53 -25.45 13.23
C ASN A 447 17.49 -26.51 12.90
N ASP A 448 17.45 -27.01 11.66
CA ASP A 448 16.36 -27.86 11.12
C ASP A 448 15.99 -29.06 11.99
N HIS A 449 16.95 -29.65 12.71
CA HIS A 449 16.79 -30.80 13.59
C HIS A 449 15.96 -30.51 14.85
N SER A 450 15.88 -29.24 15.25
CA SER A 450 15.16 -28.75 16.44
C SER A 450 13.83 -28.06 16.10
N LEU A 451 13.60 -27.78 14.81
CA LEU A 451 12.43 -27.05 14.35
C LEU A 451 11.24 -27.98 14.11
N LYS A 452 10.03 -27.43 14.25
CA LYS A 452 8.79 -28.13 13.90
C LYS A 452 8.62 -28.17 12.39
N TRP A 453 8.23 -29.33 11.87
CA TRP A 453 7.90 -29.53 10.46
C TRP A 453 6.57 -30.27 10.32
N PRO A 454 5.73 -29.94 9.31
CA PRO A 454 5.87 -28.83 8.35
C PRO A 454 5.88 -27.45 9.03
N CYS A 455 6.55 -26.47 8.40
CA CYS A 455 6.81 -25.14 8.96
C CYS A 455 5.49 -24.40 9.27
N PRO A 456 5.11 -24.19 10.54
CA PRO A 456 3.78 -23.71 10.88
C PRO A 456 3.73 -22.18 10.94
N TRP A 457 2.84 -21.60 10.14
CA TRP A 457 2.35 -20.22 10.26
C TRP A 457 3.43 -19.13 10.34
N GLN A 458 4.54 -19.33 9.64
CA GLN A 458 5.52 -18.27 9.43
C GLN A 458 5.07 -17.41 8.25
N GLN A 459 4.88 -16.12 8.47
CA GLN A 459 4.56 -15.16 7.42
C GLN A 459 5.82 -14.47 6.92
N ALA A 460 6.16 -14.73 5.66
CA ALA A 460 7.17 -13.98 4.94
C ALA A 460 6.60 -12.68 4.40
N THR A 461 7.31 -11.58 4.63
CA THR A 461 7.09 -10.30 3.94
C THR A 461 8.25 -10.06 2.98
N ILE A 462 7.94 -9.94 1.68
CA ILE A 462 8.87 -9.59 0.62
C ILE A 462 8.44 -8.21 0.08
N ALA A 463 9.22 -7.17 0.37
CA ALA A 463 8.93 -5.82 -0.09
C ALA A 463 10.04 -5.30 -1.01
N LEU A 464 9.68 -4.89 -2.22
CA LEU A 464 10.58 -4.12 -3.09
C LEU A 464 10.43 -2.64 -2.70
N MET A 465 11.53 -2.03 -2.25
CA MET A 465 11.54 -0.67 -1.72
C MET A 465 11.43 0.36 -2.84
N ASP A 466 10.47 1.28 -2.71
CA ASP A 466 10.45 2.57 -3.40
C ASP A 466 11.37 3.51 -2.64
N GLN A 467 12.54 3.81 -3.18
CA GLN A 467 13.66 4.48 -2.50
C GLN A 467 13.46 6.01 -2.43
N GLN A 468 12.27 6.45 -2.04
CA GLN A 468 11.97 7.84 -1.70
C GLN A 468 12.64 8.20 -0.38
N SER A 469 13.16 9.43 -0.30
CA SER A 469 13.86 9.95 0.87
C SER A 469 12.99 9.98 2.11
N ASP A 470 11.73 10.41 1.96
CA ASP A 470 10.74 10.40 3.02
C ASP A 470 9.96 9.08 3.05
N ILE A 471 10.08 8.33 4.15
CA ILE A 471 9.39 7.06 4.37
C ILE A 471 7.86 7.17 4.18
N ARG A 472 7.27 8.34 4.46
CA ARG A 472 5.83 8.58 4.31
C ARG A 472 5.39 8.57 2.84
N GLN A 473 6.31 8.83 1.92
CA GLN A 473 6.07 8.87 0.48
C GLN A 473 6.38 7.55 -0.23
N GLN A 474 6.96 6.57 0.48
CA GLN A 474 7.30 5.28 -0.09
C GLN A 474 6.04 4.47 -0.42
N MET A 475 5.97 3.99 -1.67
CA MET A 475 4.95 3.07 -2.16
C MET A 475 5.55 1.68 -2.43
N ASN A 476 6.20 1.10 -1.40
CA ASN A 476 6.86 -0.20 -1.49
C ASN A 476 5.91 -1.29 -2.03
N MET A 477 6.37 -2.08 -3.00
CA MET A 477 5.57 -3.19 -3.52
C MET A 477 5.74 -4.40 -2.61
N HIS A 478 4.67 -4.81 -1.95
CA HIS A 478 4.69 -5.91 -0.98
C HIS A 478 4.07 -7.19 -1.55
N ARG A 479 4.67 -8.33 -1.20
CA ARG A 479 4.04 -9.64 -1.27
C ARG A 479 4.27 -10.38 0.04
N MET A 480 3.19 -10.85 0.63
CA MET A 480 3.22 -11.64 1.86
C MET A 480 2.74 -13.07 1.57
N VAL A 481 3.41 -14.04 2.19
CA VAL A 481 3.16 -15.47 2.04
C VAL A 481 3.22 -16.10 3.43
N THR A 482 2.26 -16.94 3.78
CA THR A 482 2.27 -17.65 5.06
C THR A 482 2.44 -19.16 4.84
N THR A 483 3.29 -19.80 5.63
CA THR A 483 3.52 -21.24 5.57
C THR A 483 2.36 -21.99 6.26
N ASP A 484 1.37 -22.43 5.49
CA ASP A 484 0.30 -23.30 6.00
C ASP A 484 0.84 -24.73 6.17
N PRO A 485 0.96 -25.26 7.40
CA PRO A 485 1.54 -26.58 7.63
C PRO A 485 0.71 -27.73 7.03
N ASN A 486 -0.57 -27.50 6.71
CA ASN A 486 -1.45 -28.49 6.11
C ASN A 486 -1.45 -28.44 4.58
N LYS A 487 -0.70 -27.50 3.98
CA LYS A 487 -0.62 -27.37 2.54
C LYS A 487 0.13 -28.56 1.94
N MET A 488 -0.55 -29.31 1.09
CA MET A 488 0.06 -30.39 0.29
C MET A 488 0.64 -29.88 -1.04
N SER A 489 1.55 -30.66 -1.61
CA SER A 489 1.99 -30.58 -2.99
C SER A 489 0.83 -30.76 -3.99
N SER A 490 1.04 -30.41 -5.26
CA SER A 490 -0.03 -30.47 -6.27
C SER A 490 -0.55 -31.88 -6.56
N ASP A 491 0.28 -32.89 -6.35
CA ASP A 491 -0.03 -34.32 -6.42
C ASP A 491 -0.54 -34.91 -5.09
N GLY A 492 -0.51 -34.13 -4.01
CA GLY A 492 -1.05 -34.53 -2.71
C GLY A 492 -0.18 -35.52 -1.93
N THR A 493 1.08 -35.72 -2.31
CA THR A 493 1.96 -36.75 -1.76
C THR A 493 2.82 -36.25 -0.60
N GLU A 494 3.19 -34.97 -0.62
CA GLU A 494 4.12 -34.37 0.34
C GLU A 494 3.55 -33.07 0.93
N TYR A 495 3.94 -32.75 2.16
CA TYR A 495 3.66 -31.43 2.73
C TYR A 495 4.56 -30.38 2.06
N TYR A 496 3.95 -29.35 1.48
CA TYR A 496 4.63 -28.33 0.68
C TYR A 496 5.70 -27.57 1.48
N TRP A 497 5.47 -27.38 2.78
CA TRP A 497 6.35 -26.66 3.70
C TRP A 497 7.09 -27.60 4.67
N ASP A 498 7.28 -28.87 4.31
CA ASP A 498 8.11 -29.80 5.09
C ASP A 498 9.61 -29.43 5.02
N ASN A 499 10.42 -30.14 5.78
CA ASN A 499 11.87 -29.96 5.81
C ASN A 499 12.45 -30.02 4.39
N PRO A 500 13.19 -28.99 3.94
CA PRO A 500 13.77 -28.95 2.59
C PRO A 500 14.65 -30.15 2.24
N ARG A 501 15.19 -30.88 3.22
CA ARG A 501 15.94 -32.13 2.97
C ARG A 501 15.05 -33.28 2.49
N ASN A 502 13.76 -33.25 2.82
CA ASN A 502 12.78 -34.25 2.42
C ASN A 502 12.14 -33.89 1.07
N VAL A 503 11.66 -32.65 0.96
CA VAL A 503 10.78 -32.21 -0.16
C VAL A 503 11.46 -31.25 -1.14
N GLY A 504 12.72 -30.90 -0.88
CA GLY A 504 13.47 -29.90 -1.64
C GLY A 504 14.46 -30.49 -2.63
N SER A 505 14.98 -29.63 -3.50
CA SER A 505 16.03 -29.98 -4.46
C SER A 505 17.41 -29.58 -3.93
N LYS A 506 18.41 -30.44 -4.14
CA LYS A 506 19.80 -30.15 -3.82
C LYS A 506 20.34 -29.05 -4.74
N VAL A 507 20.95 -28.04 -4.15
CA VAL A 507 21.61 -26.91 -4.81
C VAL A 507 23.09 -26.98 -4.49
N THR A 508 23.93 -27.01 -5.52
CA THR A 508 25.39 -26.96 -5.39
C THR A 508 25.89 -25.58 -5.77
N MET A 509 26.64 -24.95 -4.87
CA MET A 509 27.25 -23.63 -5.05
C MET A 509 28.59 -23.76 -5.79
N SER A 510 29.11 -22.64 -6.29
CA SER A 510 30.38 -22.60 -7.03
C SER A 510 31.60 -23.01 -6.19
N ASP A 511 31.52 -22.89 -4.87
CA ASP A 511 32.55 -23.32 -3.91
C ASP A 511 32.48 -24.82 -3.57
N GLY A 512 31.56 -25.57 -4.19
CA GLY A 512 31.33 -26.99 -3.95
C GLY A 512 30.43 -27.30 -2.75
N THR A 513 30.07 -26.30 -1.94
CA THR A 513 29.10 -26.50 -0.86
C THR A 513 27.71 -26.77 -1.42
N SER A 514 26.87 -27.49 -0.66
CA SER A 514 25.50 -27.76 -1.09
C SER A 514 24.50 -27.62 0.04
N TYR A 515 23.27 -27.30 -0.33
CA TYR A 515 22.12 -27.20 0.57
C TYR A 515 20.85 -27.65 -0.17
N TYR A 516 19.75 -27.83 0.55
CA TYR A 516 18.47 -28.16 -0.05
C TYR A 516 17.55 -26.94 -0.08
N ARG A 517 16.88 -26.73 -1.21
CA ARG A 517 15.90 -25.66 -1.40
C ARG A 517 14.53 -26.29 -1.59
N GLY A 518 13.60 -25.97 -0.70
CA GLY A 518 12.21 -26.42 -0.79
C GLY A 518 11.45 -25.78 -1.97
N PRO A 519 10.19 -26.20 -2.19
CA PRO A 519 9.30 -25.62 -3.18
C PRO A 519 9.15 -24.10 -3.04
N GLY A 520 8.87 -23.42 -4.16
CA GLY A 520 8.76 -21.95 -4.22
C GLY A 520 7.33 -21.45 -4.25
N TYR A 521 6.90 -20.69 -3.24
CA TYR A 521 5.56 -20.12 -3.18
C TYR A 521 5.58 -18.60 -3.29
N GLY A 522 4.73 -18.02 -4.13
CA GLY A 522 4.77 -16.59 -4.41
C GLY A 522 3.80 -16.15 -5.50
N THR A 523 4.25 -15.26 -6.39
CA THR A 523 3.44 -14.72 -7.49
C THR A 523 4.27 -14.50 -8.75
N SER A 524 3.67 -14.81 -9.90
CA SER A 524 4.21 -14.52 -11.25
C SER A 524 4.03 -13.06 -11.68
N THR A 525 3.20 -12.29 -10.96
CA THR A 525 2.79 -10.93 -11.32
C THR A 525 3.09 -9.96 -10.18
N PHE A 526 4.31 -10.00 -9.65
CA PHE A 526 4.71 -9.20 -8.49
C PHE A 526 4.68 -7.70 -8.82
N ILE A 527 5.34 -7.28 -9.89
CA ILE A 527 5.26 -5.91 -10.39
C ILE A 527 5.48 -5.91 -11.91
N THR A 528 4.70 -5.13 -12.65
CA THR A 528 4.95 -4.91 -14.09
C THR A 528 6.25 -4.15 -14.29
N HIS A 529 6.99 -4.39 -15.37
CA HIS A 529 8.19 -3.60 -15.69
C HIS A 529 7.92 -2.10 -15.82
N SER A 530 6.77 -1.71 -16.38
CA SER A 530 6.35 -0.30 -16.43
C SER A 530 6.33 0.33 -15.02
N ARG A 531 5.64 -0.31 -14.05
CA ARG A 531 5.62 0.18 -12.66
C ARG A 531 6.98 0.12 -11.96
N LEU A 532 7.77 -0.91 -12.23
CA LEU A 532 9.13 -1.03 -11.72
C LEU A 532 9.98 0.20 -12.12
N MET A 533 9.76 0.73 -13.33
CA MET A 533 10.45 1.93 -13.84
C MET A 533 9.75 3.26 -13.50
N SER A 534 8.57 3.24 -12.88
CA SER A 534 7.73 4.44 -12.71
C SER A 534 8.06 5.28 -11.47
N ARG A 535 8.77 4.70 -10.49
CA ARG A 535 9.12 5.31 -9.20
C ARG A 535 10.60 5.04 -8.89
N LYS A 536 11.02 5.19 -7.63
CA LYS A 536 12.41 4.98 -7.22
C LYS A 536 12.68 3.52 -6.81
N PHE A 537 12.07 2.54 -7.49
CA PHE A 537 12.34 1.12 -7.21
C PHE A 537 13.74 0.69 -7.67
N ILE A 538 14.17 1.22 -8.83
CA ILE A 538 15.58 1.28 -9.20
C ILE A 538 16.06 2.71 -9.00
N LYS A 539 17.10 2.90 -8.19
CA LYS A 539 17.75 4.19 -7.93
C LYS A 539 19.25 3.93 -7.87
N GLY A 540 20.05 4.72 -8.60
CA GLY A 540 21.50 4.47 -8.68
C GLY A 540 21.89 3.14 -9.34
N ASP A 541 21.00 2.57 -10.16
CA ASP A 541 21.12 1.21 -10.73
C ASP A 541 20.98 0.05 -9.71
N ASP A 542 20.48 0.38 -8.52
CA ASP A 542 20.30 -0.55 -7.41
C ASP A 542 18.83 -0.73 -7.04
N ALA A 543 18.50 -1.92 -6.54
CA ALA A 543 17.20 -2.25 -5.96
C ALA A 543 17.35 -2.97 -4.63
N PHE A 544 16.51 -2.61 -3.66
CA PHE A 544 16.52 -3.19 -2.32
C PHE A 544 15.24 -3.98 -2.05
N PHE A 545 15.41 -5.25 -1.70
CA PHE A 545 14.37 -6.08 -1.15
C PHE A 545 14.47 -6.11 0.37
N LEU A 546 13.40 -5.72 1.05
CA LEU A 546 13.24 -5.80 2.50
C LEU A 546 12.50 -7.10 2.83
N LEU A 547 13.13 -7.94 3.65
CA LEU A 547 12.69 -9.32 3.88
C LEU A 547 12.49 -9.57 5.38
N SER A 548 11.43 -10.27 5.73
CA SER A 548 11.16 -10.74 7.10
C SER A 548 10.38 -12.05 7.05
N LEU A 549 10.61 -12.92 8.04
CA LEU A 549 9.85 -14.17 8.21
C LEU A 549 9.51 -14.29 9.70
N GLU A 550 8.23 -14.19 10.04
CA GLU A 550 7.76 -14.02 11.42
C GLU A 550 6.68 -15.03 11.78
N ASP A 551 6.69 -15.52 13.01
CA ASP A 551 5.62 -16.35 13.53
C ASP A 551 4.35 -15.52 13.75
N ILE A 552 3.26 -15.91 13.10
CA ILE A 552 1.95 -15.28 13.30
C ILE A 552 0.93 -16.25 13.90
N SER A 553 1.39 -17.35 14.51
CA SER A 553 0.51 -18.40 15.06
C SER A 553 -0.38 -17.87 16.19
N GLY A 554 0.03 -16.80 16.87
CA GLY A 554 -0.81 -16.09 17.85
C GLY A 554 -2.14 -15.57 17.29
N LEU A 555 -2.26 -15.37 15.97
CA LEU A 555 -3.50 -14.96 15.31
C LEU A 555 -4.50 -16.10 15.08
N LEU A 556 -4.12 -17.35 15.41
CA LEU A 556 -5.04 -18.49 15.45
C LEU A 556 -5.97 -18.43 16.65
N VAL A 557 -5.54 -17.80 17.75
CA VAL A 557 -6.36 -17.71 18.96
C VAL A 557 -7.50 -16.72 18.69
N PRO A 558 -8.77 -17.16 18.78
CA PRO A 558 -9.90 -16.26 18.64
C PRO A 558 -9.80 -15.16 19.68
N HIS A 559 -10.05 -13.92 19.27
CA HIS A 559 -9.98 -12.81 20.20
C HIS A 559 -11.15 -12.94 21.18
N PRO A 560 -10.90 -12.89 22.51
CA PRO A 560 -11.96 -13.03 23.49
C PRO A 560 -12.99 -11.93 23.28
N LEU A 561 -14.25 -12.31 23.11
CA LEU A 561 -15.35 -11.37 22.98
C LEU A 561 -15.46 -10.53 24.26
N PRO A 562 -15.69 -9.21 24.16
CA PRO A 562 -15.92 -8.37 25.33
C PRO A 562 -17.10 -8.93 26.15
N GLN A 563 -17.06 -8.78 27.48
CA GLN A 563 -18.05 -9.39 28.39
C GLN A 563 -19.52 -9.03 28.05
N SER A 564 -19.76 -7.86 27.45
CA SER A 564 -21.07 -7.44 26.95
C SER A 564 -21.55 -8.28 25.76
N ALA A 565 -20.65 -8.64 24.85
CA ALA A 565 -20.93 -9.48 23.68
C ALA A 565 -21.01 -10.97 24.02
N ALA A 566 -20.21 -11.43 24.99
CA ALA A 566 -20.32 -12.79 25.54
C ALA A 566 -21.71 -13.01 26.17
N ARG A 567 -22.26 -12.01 26.89
CA ARG A 567 -23.62 -12.09 27.44
C ARG A 567 -24.71 -12.12 26.36
N SER A 568 -24.55 -11.42 25.23
CA SER A 568 -25.52 -11.49 24.12
C SER A 568 -25.42 -12.80 23.34
N SER A 569 -24.23 -13.36 23.16
CA SER A 569 -24.02 -14.68 22.54
C SER A 569 -24.63 -15.79 23.40
N ILE A 570 -24.41 -15.77 24.72
CA ILE A 570 -25.06 -16.70 25.66
C ILE A 570 -26.59 -16.52 25.66
N ARG A 571 -27.09 -15.30 25.43
CA ARG A 571 -28.54 -15.03 25.34
C ARG A 571 -29.13 -15.50 24.00
N ALA A 572 -28.35 -15.52 22.93
CA ALA A 572 -28.74 -16.04 21.62
C ALA A 572 -28.66 -17.58 21.56
N GLU A 573 -27.70 -18.20 22.24
CA GLU A 573 -27.62 -19.67 22.38
C GLU A 573 -28.66 -20.25 23.36
N ASN A 574 -29.12 -19.46 24.34
CA ASN A 574 -30.16 -19.88 25.30
C ASN A 574 -31.60 -19.53 24.91
N GLN A 575 -31.86 -19.15 23.65
CA GLN A 575 -33.23 -19.12 23.13
C GLN A 575 -33.55 -20.46 22.48
N PRO A 576 -34.41 -21.31 23.07
CA PRO A 576 -34.89 -22.49 22.38
C PRO A 576 -35.71 -22.03 21.17
N ALA A 577 -35.52 -22.72 20.04
CA ALA A 577 -36.40 -22.59 18.88
C ALA A 577 -37.86 -22.75 19.34
N PRO A 578 -38.80 -21.89 18.91
CA PRO A 578 -40.18 -22.01 19.35
C PRO A 578 -40.75 -23.33 18.84
N GLN A 579 -41.01 -24.22 19.80
CA GLN A 579 -41.70 -25.48 19.62
C GLN A 579 -43.18 -25.16 19.37
N GLU A 580 -43.73 -25.68 18.28
CA GLU A 580 -45.14 -25.57 17.92
C GLU A 580 -46.03 -26.04 19.08
N ALA A 581 -46.72 -25.11 19.72
CA ALA A 581 -47.90 -25.39 20.53
C ALA A 581 -49.11 -24.96 19.70
N ALA A 582 -49.82 -25.96 19.16
CA ALA A 582 -51.10 -25.77 18.50
C ALA A 582 -52.09 -25.11 19.46
N SER A 583 -52.64 -23.96 19.06
CA SER A 583 -53.81 -23.34 19.67
C SER A 583 -54.88 -23.19 18.59
N GLU A 584 -55.94 -23.99 18.73
CA GLU A 584 -57.14 -24.00 17.88
C GLU A 584 -57.95 -22.70 18.03
N VAL A 585 -57.48 -21.56 17.50
CA VAL A 585 -58.37 -20.39 17.23
C VAL A 585 -58.00 -19.64 15.93
N ALA A 586 -56.87 -19.93 15.27
CA ALA A 586 -56.37 -19.12 14.16
C ALA A 586 -56.78 -19.57 12.73
N VAL A 587 -57.79 -20.45 12.57
CA VAL A 587 -58.21 -20.94 11.23
C VAL A 587 -59.35 -20.12 10.61
N ALA A 588 -60.03 -19.24 11.36
CA ALA A 588 -61.19 -18.52 10.82
C ALA A 588 -60.90 -17.16 10.16
N VAL A 589 -59.70 -16.57 10.32
CA VAL A 589 -59.44 -15.17 9.87
C VAL A 589 -58.53 -15.08 8.63
N GLY A 590 -57.71 -16.10 8.36
CA GLY A 590 -56.80 -16.12 7.19
C GLY A 590 -57.50 -16.40 5.85
N ALA A 591 -58.62 -17.10 5.86
CA ALA A 591 -59.33 -17.49 4.64
C ALA A 591 -60.10 -16.32 3.97
N CYS A 592 -60.50 -15.30 4.72
CA CYS A 592 -61.28 -14.18 4.17
C CYS A 592 -60.44 -13.14 3.42
N VAL A 593 -59.15 -12.99 3.76
CA VAL A 593 -58.29 -11.94 3.17
C VAL A 593 -57.72 -12.37 1.81
N ALA A 594 -57.43 -13.66 1.62
CA ALA A 594 -56.92 -14.20 0.36
C ALA A 594 -57.98 -14.20 -0.77
N VAL A 595 -59.26 -14.45 -0.42
CA VAL A 595 -60.38 -14.42 -1.37
C VAL A 595 -60.69 -12.99 -1.82
N ALA A 596 -60.59 -11.99 -0.93
CA ALA A 596 -60.83 -10.60 -1.27
C ALA A 596 -59.76 -10.04 -2.24
N MET A 597 -58.50 -10.43 -2.06
CA MET A 597 -57.38 -10.00 -2.93
C MET A 597 -57.44 -10.63 -4.33
N MET A 598 -57.92 -11.88 -4.47
CA MET A 598 -58.12 -12.49 -5.80
C MET A 598 -59.27 -11.85 -6.59
N ILE A 599 -60.35 -11.44 -5.92
CA ILE A 599 -61.51 -10.80 -6.58
C ILE A 599 -61.13 -9.40 -7.12
N ILE A 600 -60.30 -8.65 -6.39
CA ILE A 600 -59.82 -7.32 -6.82
C ILE A 600 -58.89 -7.44 -8.04
N ALA A 601 -58.00 -8.43 -8.08
CA ALA A 601 -57.12 -8.67 -9.22
C ALA A 601 -57.89 -9.08 -10.51
N MET A 602 -58.96 -9.87 -10.38
CA MET A 602 -59.82 -10.24 -11.50
C MET A 602 -60.66 -9.07 -12.04
N MET A 603 -61.10 -8.15 -11.18
CA MET A 603 -61.85 -6.94 -11.56
C MET A 603 -60.98 -5.92 -12.31
N VAL A 604 -59.72 -5.72 -11.89
CA VAL A 604 -58.79 -4.81 -12.58
C VAL A 604 -58.39 -5.36 -13.95
N GLY A 605 -58.20 -6.67 -14.08
CA GLY A 605 -57.88 -7.34 -15.35
C GLY A 605 -59.02 -7.30 -16.38
N THR A 606 -60.28 -7.30 -15.95
CA THR A 606 -61.46 -7.24 -16.84
C THR A 606 -61.74 -5.81 -17.32
N VAL A 607 -61.53 -4.79 -16.48
CA VAL A 607 -61.64 -3.37 -16.86
C VAL A 607 -60.56 -2.96 -17.88
N TRP A 608 -59.34 -3.50 -17.76
CA TRP A 608 -58.26 -3.22 -18.71
C TRP A 608 -58.50 -3.89 -20.10
N ARG A 609 -59.13 -5.08 -20.13
CA ARG A 609 -59.50 -5.77 -21.38
C ARG A 609 -60.69 -5.12 -22.09
N LEU A 610 -61.64 -4.52 -21.36
CA LEU A 610 -62.78 -3.79 -21.95
C LEU A 610 -62.37 -2.44 -22.55
N ARG A 611 -61.35 -1.75 -22.00
CA ARG A 611 -60.81 -0.50 -22.57
C ARG A 611 -60.05 -0.70 -23.88
N ARG A 612 -59.41 -1.86 -24.06
CA ARG A 612 -58.63 -2.18 -25.27
C ARG A 612 -59.48 -2.62 -26.47
N ARG A 613 -60.72 -3.09 -26.23
CA ARG A 613 -61.68 -3.48 -27.28
C ARG A 613 -62.50 -2.32 -27.88
N ARG A 614 -62.38 -1.10 -27.36
CA ARG A 614 -63.18 0.07 -27.80
C ARG A 614 -62.43 1.04 -28.73
N GLY A 615 -61.20 0.71 -29.17
CA GLY A 615 -60.33 1.60 -29.95
C GLY A 615 -60.05 1.18 -31.39
N GLN A 616 -60.79 0.23 -31.97
CA GLN A 616 -60.60 -0.20 -33.35
C GLN A 616 -61.94 -0.36 -34.06
N HIS A 617 -62.46 0.72 -34.65
CA HIS A 617 -63.27 0.70 -35.89
C HIS A 617 -63.50 2.12 -36.43
N GLY A 618 -63.15 2.33 -37.71
CA GLY A 618 -63.39 3.52 -38.54
C GLY A 618 -62.13 4.36 -38.78
N SER A 619 -61.71 4.70 -40.00
CA SER A 619 -62.10 4.38 -41.37
C SER A 619 -60.93 4.80 -42.29
N SER A 620 -60.87 4.19 -43.47
CA SER A 620 -59.87 4.33 -44.52
C SER A 620 -59.88 5.68 -45.28
N ASP A 621 -58.77 5.91 -46.00
CA ASP A 621 -58.60 6.64 -47.26
C ASP A 621 -58.37 8.18 -47.32
N SER A 622 -57.10 8.48 -47.65
CA SER A 622 -56.54 9.29 -48.76
C SER A 622 -57.08 10.69 -49.17
N MET A 623 -56.09 11.60 -49.25
CA MET A 623 -55.80 12.60 -50.31
C MET A 623 -56.36 14.05 -50.25
N VAL A 624 -55.40 15.00 -50.40
CA VAL A 624 -55.40 16.24 -51.22
C VAL A 624 -55.55 17.63 -50.52
N VAL A 625 -54.39 18.31 -50.41
CA VAL A 625 -54.00 19.67 -50.91
C VAL A 625 -54.33 20.99 -50.15
N GLN A 626 -53.31 21.88 -50.21
CA GLN A 626 -53.23 23.36 -50.03
C GLN A 626 -53.23 23.90 -48.58
N ASP A 627 -52.36 24.83 -48.14
CA ASP A 627 -51.59 25.88 -48.82
C ASP A 627 -50.31 26.28 -48.03
N THR A 628 -49.25 26.63 -48.76
CA THR A 628 -48.07 27.44 -48.37
C THR A 628 -48.45 28.94 -48.32
N PRO A 629 -47.65 29.92 -47.78
CA PRO A 629 -46.23 30.19 -48.09
C PRO A 629 -45.39 30.69 -46.88
N GLY A 630 -44.06 30.84 -46.93
CA GLY A 630 -43.11 30.76 -48.04
C GLY A 630 -41.70 31.22 -47.63
N PHE A 631 -40.79 31.01 -48.58
CA PHE A 631 -39.57 31.77 -48.93
C PHE A 631 -38.43 31.85 -47.90
N THR A 632 -37.15 31.59 -48.19
CA THR A 632 -36.30 31.23 -49.36
C THR A 632 -34.88 31.12 -48.78
N GLY A 633 -33.88 30.39 -49.26
CA GLY A 633 -33.62 29.73 -50.54
C GLY A 633 -32.09 29.73 -50.78
N SER A 634 -31.64 28.77 -51.61
CA SER A 634 -30.34 28.67 -52.31
C SER A 634 -29.09 28.24 -51.52
N GLU A 635 -28.19 27.41 -52.04
CA GLU A 635 -28.21 26.36 -53.07
C GLU A 635 -26.93 25.52 -52.93
N HIS A 636 -26.99 24.28 -53.40
CA HIS A 636 -25.92 23.28 -53.60
C HIS A 636 -24.98 23.67 -54.80
N PRO A 637 -24.06 22.84 -55.37
CA PRO A 637 -23.64 21.45 -55.07
C PRO A 637 -22.11 21.11 -55.24
N THR A 638 -21.78 19.86 -54.87
CA THR A 638 -20.89 18.89 -55.57
C THR A 638 -19.35 19.02 -55.66
N SER A 639 -18.74 17.94 -55.14
CA SER A 639 -17.81 17.01 -55.81
C SER A 639 -16.30 17.19 -55.65
N ASN A 640 -15.73 16.11 -55.07
CA ASN A 640 -14.63 15.30 -55.58
C ASN A 640 -13.18 15.83 -55.68
N LEU A 641 -12.34 14.94 -55.13
CA LEU A 641 -10.96 14.59 -55.46
C LEU A 641 -9.78 15.31 -54.79
N ALA A 642 -8.96 14.43 -54.20
CA ALA A 642 -7.49 14.43 -54.19
C ALA A 642 -6.73 15.26 -53.14
N SER A 643 -6.14 14.52 -52.20
CA SER A 643 -4.79 14.68 -51.62
C SER A 643 -3.75 15.24 -52.62
N PRO A 644 -2.59 15.83 -52.22
CA PRO A 644 -1.79 15.42 -51.06
C PRO A 644 -0.97 16.51 -50.31
N THR A 645 -0.40 16.09 -49.18
CA THR A 645 0.90 16.48 -48.58
C THR A 645 1.50 17.86 -48.89
N ALA A 646 1.79 18.64 -47.84
CA ALA A 646 3.17 18.93 -47.42
C ALA A 646 3.19 19.89 -46.22
N THR A 647 4.04 19.56 -45.26
CA THR A 647 4.63 20.39 -44.20
C THR A 647 5.37 21.62 -44.80
N PRO A 648 5.69 22.65 -44.00
CA PRO A 648 6.79 22.58 -43.01
C PRO A 648 6.33 22.44 -41.56
#